data_AF-A0A6J3MEF0-F1
#
_entry.id   AF-A0A6J3MEF0-F1
#
_cell.length_a   1.000
_cell.length_b   1.000
_cell.length_c   1.000
_cell.angle_alpha   90.00
_cell.angle_beta   90.00
_cell.angle_gamma   90.00
#
_symmetry.space_group_name_H-M   'P 1'
#
loop_
_entity.id
_entity.type
_entity.pdbx_description
1 polymer ?
#
loop_
_entity_poly.entity_id
_entity_poly.type
_entity_poly.pdbx_seq_one_letter_code
_entity_poly.pdbx_strand_id
1 'polypeptide(L)'
;MAEPSSNPRGARGSYANLICLKCRGRKIKCALPDNVEIQPSDIPQPPDRACARCKSLNLECIVQRTILGRPAAKRRRDGNASVSAPELSPKEADEEVKDYLVAGVRDSATPSSRGDNQRPPPIAGEIFKTMVSPSHLASVLLANDRRFGISIPSPTPQAPPSLSRLVSSGMAAMLDENLPWHRFYLPIIPTLVSLRPQLSSETRAFENKATKLLFALLALLAIDAPVNRLKEDQQLRGHLKTAVAYYGQVFLFDPPTHHHTVAALTLLSEYHPAALINTQSAACTSVKAHLYIALTYRIAERLGMDSAVTKLQDFLDGKPPGENFNIDAHVTDALQWCRILIDDAFVDGFTGHTSEQQWEVHRKAYLIIQTVEAVMQFRPPTVAIYYHFWYLKGMCIHMRSVAMMKSARKDLAKLFDITQEIEQITTQEKNNIIAQRPIAMTEDEIEAASAARILLDLHMDKINYAIVGAATFAAIMHGVSKAEWFSPKEALQISDLAVEKLKDLQLGKNHDTAPFLMRYLVARPHSFERLMYDFIQIAGNLKLVDVPHLPPVRQYALQLLFDCKVMVEENAIRLKGLNMLHPSIDSQLKFFTDCADKLDAMATTPCRSAETAFADGCLNAASAKFVRCLRAILAEWKATLAENTAHYMPKLDEHVEPLATFDVYDDSAFDVLFNQWSSWPQAGMLDLSSMGQGG
;
A
#
# COMPACT_ATOMS: atom_id res chain seq x y z
N MET A 1 -42.11 -23.03 -56.79
CA MET A 1 -42.89 -21.97 -56.15
C MET A 1 -43.47 -22.51 -54.85
N ALA A 2 -42.89 -22.10 -53.72
CA ALA A 2 -43.50 -22.07 -52.39
C ALA A 2 -42.51 -21.32 -51.48
N GLU A 3 -43.02 -20.30 -50.81
CA GLU A 3 -42.29 -19.28 -50.03
C GLU A 3 -41.55 -19.87 -48.83
N PRO A 4 -40.39 -19.32 -48.42
CA PRO A 4 -39.86 -19.58 -47.09
C PRO A 4 -40.65 -18.76 -46.08
N SER A 5 -41.54 -19.44 -45.36
CA SER A 5 -42.24 -18.92 -44.19
C SER A 5 -41.25 -18.27 -43.21
N SER A 6 -41.53 -17.00 -42.91
CA SER A 6 -40.85 -16.23 -41.90
C SER A 6 -41.03 -16.89 -40.53
N ASN A 7 -39.97 -17.48 -39.98
CA ASN A 7 -39.95 -17.82 -38.57
C ASN A 7 -40.19 -16.53 -37.75
N PRO A 8 -41.24 -16.47 -36.91
CA PRO A 8 -41.54 -15.29 -36.13
C PRO A 8 -40.35 -14.97 -35.23
N ARG A 9 -39.92 -13.70 -35.23
CA ARG A 9 -38.95 -13.17 -34.26
C ARG A 9 -39.60 -13.25 -32.88
N GLY A 10 -39.49 -14.41 -32.23
CA GLY A 10 -40.00 -14.65 -30.90
C GLY A 10 -39.46 -13.62 -29.92
N ALA A 11 -40.31 -13.21 -28.98
CA ALA A 11 -39.94 -12.41 -27.82
C ALA A 11 -38.68 -13.00 -27.17
N ARG A 12 -37.79 -12.14 -26.67
CA ARG A 12 -36.59 -12.57 -25.93
C ARG A 12 -37.05 -13.39 -24.72
N GLY A 13 -36.99 -14.72 -24.83
CA GLY A 13 -37.32 -15.63 -23.73
C GLY A 13 -36.48 -15.32 -22.49
N SER A 14 -37.03 -15.59 -21.32
CA SER A 14 -36.48 -15.33 -19.98
C SER A 14 -35.10 -15.96 -19.71
N TYR A 15 -34.59 -16.78 -20.64
CA TYR A 15 -33.37 -17.57 -20.51
C TYR A 15 -32.08 -16.90 -21.00
N ALA A 16 -32.10 -15.59 -21.29
CA ALA A 16 -30.87 -14.83 -21.58
C ALA A 16 -29.85 -14.84 -20.41
N ASN A 17 -30.25 -15.35 -19.24
CA ASN A 17 -29.45 -15.49 -18.03
C ASN A 17 -28.84 -16.90 -17.84
N LEU A 18 -28.94 -17.81 -18.80
CA LEU A 18 -28.40 -19.18 -18.70
C LEU A 18 -27.61 -19.56 -19.97
N ILE A 19 -26.38 -20.03 -19.79
CA ILE A 19 -25.54 -20.56 -20.88
C ILE A 19 -24.83 -21.83 -20.41
N CYS A 20 -24.65 -22.80 -21.30
CA CYS A 20 -23.82 -23.96 -20.97
C CYS A 20 -22.31 -23.67 -21.14
N LEU A 21 -21.48 -24.29 -20.32
CA LEU A 21 -20.02 -24.10 -20.31
C LEU A 21 -19.37 -24.33 -21.68
N LYS A 22 -19.84 -25.35 -22.42
CA LYS A 22 -19.29 -25.70 -23.76
C LYS A 22 -19.67 -24.70 -24.86
N CYS A 23 -20.80 -24.02 -24.75
CA CYS A 23 -21.17 -22.94 -25.67
C CYS A 23 -20.50 -21.62 -25.27
N ARG A 24 -20.33 -21.38 -23.96
CA ARG A 24 -19.57 -20.24 -23.42
C ARG A 24 -18.10 -20.28 -23.84
N GLY A 25 -17.41 -21.41 -23.64
CA GLY A 25 -15.99 -21.56 -24.00
C GLY A 25 -15.71 -21.35 -25.49
N ARG A 26 -16.71 -21.55 -26.36
CA ARG A 26 -16.60 -21.30 -27.81
C ARG A 26 -17.20 -19.97 -28.27
N LYS A 27 -17.74 -19.15 -27.37
CA LYS A 27 -18.38 -17.86 -27.66
C LYS A 27 -19.51 -17.93 -28.72
N ILE A 28 -20.31 -19.01 -28.71
CA ILE A 28 -21.42 -19.23 -29.65
C ILE A 28 -22.79 -19.19 -28.97
N LYS A 29 -23.88 -19.08 -29.76
CA LYS A 29 -25.25 -19.06 -29.24
C LYS A 29 -25.60 -20.42 -28.61
N CYS A 30 -26.02 -20.40 -27.34
CA CYS A 30 -26.60 -21.55 -26.66
C CYS A 30 -28.12 -21.49 -26.83
N ALA A 31 -28.71 -22.55 -27.38
CA ALA A 31 -30.16 -22.70 -27.54
C ALA A 31 -30.65 -23.73 -26.52
N LEU A 32 -31.03 -23.26 -25.33
CA LEU A 32 -31.64 -24.09 -24.29
C LEU A 32 -33.15 -24.29 -24.60
N PRO A 33 -33.77 -25.40 -24.18
CA PRO A 33 -35.20 -25.60 -24.31
C PRO A 33 -36.02 -24.52 -23.58
N ASP A 34 -36.91 -23.83 -24.30
CA ASP A 34 -37.74 -22.76 -23.71
C ASP A 34 -38.93 -23.29 -22.88
N ASN A 35 -39.25 -24.59 -23.01
CA ASN A 35 -40.45 -25.20 -22.44
C ASN A 35 -40.19 -25.95 -21.13
N VAL A 36 -38.96 -25.88 -20.60
CA VAL A 36 -38.53 -26.61 -19.40
C VAL A 36 -37.82 -25.65 -18.46
N GLU A 37 -38.17 -25.69 -17.18
CA GLU A 37 -37.47 -24.92 -16.17
C GLU A 37 -36.08 -25.52 -15.92
N ILE A 38 -35.03 -24.79 -16.29
CA ILE A 38 -33.64 -25.23 -16.18
C ILE A 38 -32.98 -24.45 -15.05
N GLN A 39 -32.59 -25.14 -13.98
CA GLN A 39 -31.82 -24.55 -12.90
C GLN A 39 -30.31 -24.74 -13.13
N PRO A 40 -29.47 -23.76 -12.72
CA PRO A 40 -28.03 -23.93 -12.71
C PRO A 40 -27.62 -25.12 -11.85
N SER A 41 -26.72 -25.93 -12.37
CA SER A 41 -26.18 -27.08 -11.64
C SER A 41 -24.77 -27.36 -12.14
N ASP A 42 -23.93 -27.87 -11.24
CA ASP A 42 -22.58 -28.35 -11.56
C ASP A 42 -22.60 -29.78 -12.17
N ILE A 43 -23.79 -30.39 -12.25
CA ILE A 43 -24.02 -31.71 -12.86
C ILE A 43 -24.53 -31.50 -14.30
N PRO A 44 -24.08 -32.33 -15.28
CA PRO A 44 -24.60 -32.27 -16.64
C PRO A 44 -26.12 -32.42 -16.70
N GLN A 45 -26.77 -31.52 -17.44
CA GLN A 45 -28.22 -31.61 -17.65
C GLN A 45 -28.57 -32.88 -18.43
N PRO A 46 -29.71 -33.53 -18.11
CA PRO A 46 -30.19 -34.69 -18.86
C PRO A 46 -30.57 -34.31 -20.32
N PRO A 47 -30.67 -35.29 -21.25
CA PRO A 47 -30.80 -35.04 -22.69
C PRO A 47 -32.06 -34.25 -23.13
N ASP A 48 -33.09 -34.26 -22.30
CA ASP A 48 -34.33 -33.50 -22.43
C ASP A 48 -34.17 -32.02 -22.02
N ARG A 49 -33.15 -31.70 -21.19
CA ARG A 49 -32.83 -30.36 -20.69
C ARG A 49 -31.54 -29.76 -21.26
N ALA A 50 -30.77 -30.55 -22.01
CA ALA A 50 -29.55 -30.10 -22.67
C ALA A 50 -29.83 -29.13 -23.84
N CYS A 51 -28.89 -28.21 -24.09
CA CYS A 51 -29.00 -27.30 -25.23
C CYS A 51 -28.90 -28.05 -26.57
N ALA A 52 -29.54 -27.52 -27.63
CA ALA A 52 -29.67 -28.19 -28.93
C ALA A 52 -28.32 -28.68 -29.49
N ARG A 53 -27.26 -27.88 -29.32
CA ARG A 53 -25.91 -28.24 -29.77
C ARG A 53 -25.26 -29.33 -28.93
N CYS A 54 -25.36 -29.24 -27.60
CA CYS A 54 -24.80 -30.28 -26.74
C CYS A 54 -25.52 -31.61 -26.97
N LYS A 55 -26.84 -31.57 -27.18
CA LYS A 55 -27.65 -32.72 -27.55
C LYS A 55 -27.24 -33.33 -28.89
N SER A 56 -27.06 -32.52 -29.94
CA SER A 56 -26.70 -33.01 -31.28
C SER A 56 -25.27 -33.56 -31.37
N LEU A 57 -24.37 -33.06 -30.52
CA LEU A 57 -22.96 -33.45 -30.50
C LEU A 57 -22.62 -34.44 -29.37
N ASN A 58 -23.63 -34.93 -28.64
CA ASN A 58 -23.50 -35.80 -27.48
C ASN A 58 -22.44 -35.29 -26.46
N LEU A 59 -22.53 -34.00 -26.10
CA LEU A 59 -21.63 -33.34 -25.16
C LEU A 59 -22.33 -33.09 -23.83
N GLU A 60 -21.57 -33.14 -22.73
CA GLU A 60 -22.04 -32.72 -21.41
C GLU A 60 -22.51 -31.26 -21.42
N CYS A 61 -23.75 -31.04 -20.99
CA CYS A 61 -24.40 -29.73 -20.97
C CYS A 61 -24.53 -29.22 -19.53
N ILE A 62 -23.47 -28.63 -18.98
CA ILE A 62 -23.49 -28.00 -17.65
C ILE A 62 -23.93 -26.55 -17.81
N VAL A 63 -25.08 -26.19 -17.24
CA VAL A 63 -25.72 -24.88 -17.38
C VAL A 63 -25.48 -24.06 -16.12
N GLN A 64 -24.96 -22.84 -16.27
CA GLN A 64 -24.73 -21.90 -15.16
C GLN A 64 -25.49 -20.58 -15.39
N ARG A 65 -25.81 -19.87 -14.30
CA ARG A 65 -26.30 -18.49 -14.35
C ARG A 65 -25.25 -17.59 -14.99
N THR A 66 -25.62 -16.92 -16.08
CA THR A 66 -24.79 -15.89 -16.70
C THR A 66 -25.03 -14.56 -16.02
N ILE A 67 -23.97 -14.00 -15.42
CA ILE A 67 -23.95 -12.63 -14.90
C ILE A 67 -23.74 -11.60 -16.04
N LEU A 68 -23.36 -12.09 -17.23
CA LEU A 68 -22.97 -11.32 -18.40
C LEU A 68 -23.97 -11.53 -19.53
N GLY A 69 -24.79 -10.52 -19.83
CA GLY A 69 -25.45 -10.43 -21.13
C GLY A 69 -24.39 -10.39 -22.26
N ARG A 70 -24.81 -10.69 -23.50
CA ARG A 70 -23.95 -10.63 -24.69
C ARG A 70 -23.16 -9.30 -24.75
N PRO A 71 -21.89 -9.28 -25.19
CA PRO A 71 -21.20 -8.03 -25.48
C PRO A 71 -22.02 -7.23 -26.50
N ALA A 72 -22.48 -6.05 -26.11
CA ALA A 72 -23.22 -5.15 -26.98
C ALA A 72 -22.26 -4.55 -28.02
N ALA A 73 -22.64 -4.61 -29.29
CA ALA A 73 -21.96 -3.85 -30.32
C ALA A 73 -22.10 -2.35 -29.99
N LYS A 74 -20.96 -1.66 -29.90
CA LYS A 74 -20.81 -0.21 -29.65
C LYS A 74 -21.93 0.59 -30.34
N ARG A 75 -22.77 1.28 -29.56
CA ARG A 75 -23.54 2.44 -30.02
C ARG A 75 -23.18 3.64 -29.15
N ARG A 76 -22.75 4.71 -29.82
CA ARG A 76 -22.60 6.05 -29.24
C ARG A 76 -23.99 6.64 -28.94
N ARG A 77 -24.20 7.16 -27.73
CA ARG A 77 -24.64 8.55 -27.44
C ARG A 77 -25.13 8.73 -25.98
N ASP A 78 -24.62 9.81 -25.39
CA ASP A 78 -25.27 10.89 -24.61
C ASP A 78 -26.33 10.57 -23.53
N GLY A 79 -26.03 11.01 -22.30
CA GLY A 79 -26.96 11.86 -21.53
C GLY A 79 -27.78 11.23 -20.39
N ASN A 80 -27.47 11.70 -19.17
CA ASN A 80 -28.30 11.88 -17.96
C ASN A 80 -28.57 10.74 -16.96
N ALA A 81 -28.43 11.16 -15.70
CA ALA A 81 -28.40 10.41 -14.46
C ALA A 81 -29.79 10.33 -13.77
N SER A 82 -29.96 9.32 -12.91
CA SER A 82 -30.78 9.42 -11.70
C SER A 82 -30.32 8.43 -10.61
N VAL A 83 -30.35 8.93 -9.39
CA VAL A 83 -29.80 8.44 -8.11
C VAL A 83 -30.55 7.21 -7.55
N SER A 84 -29.82 6.24 -6.97
CA SER A 84 -30.22 5.34 -5.87
C SER A 84 -29.00 4.60 -5.29
N ALA A 85 -29.04 4.29 -3.99
CA ALA A 85 -27.95 3.84 -3.09
C ALA A 85 -27.10 2.63 -3.55
N PRO A 86 -25.82 2.50 -3.13
CA PRO A 86 -24.94 1.44 -3.62
C PRO A 86 -25.03 0.17 -2.75
N GLU A 87 -25.76 -0.82 -3.22
CA GLU A 87 -25.41 -2.23 -3.00
C GLU A 87 -24.36 -2.60 -4.05
N LEU A 88 -23.10 -2.76 -3.63
CA LEU A 88 -21.98 -3.05 -4.54
C LEU A 88 -22.22 -4.40 -5.24
N SER A 89 -22.39 -4.34 -6.56
CA SER A 89 -22.72 -5.50 -7.39
C SER A 89 -21.44 -6.13 -7.97
N PRO A 90 -21.44 -7.42 -8.37
CA PRO A 90 -20.27 -8.07 -8.99
C PRO A 90 -19.74 -7.40 -10.27
N LYS A 91 -20.43 -6.39 -10.81
CA LYS A 91 -19.99 -5.59 -11.95
C LYS A 91 -18.88 -4.60 -11.61
N GLU A 92 -18.80 -4.10 -10.38
CA GLU A 92 -17.79 -3.09 -9.99
C GLU A 92 -16.40 -3.72 -9.85
N ALA A 93 -16.30 -4.95 -9.35
CA ALA A 93 -15.00 -5.64 -9.24
C ALA A 93 -14.39 -6.04 -10.60
N ASP A 94 -15.21 -6.34 -11.62
CA ASP A 94 -14.72 -6.77 -12.95
C ASP A 94 -14.44 -5.58 -13.90
N GLU A 95 -15.05 -4.42 -13.63
CA GLU A 95 -14.62 -3.12 -14.19
C GLU A 95 -13.39 -2.59 -13.43
N GLU A 96 -13.30 -2.75 -12.12
CA GLU A 96 -12.14 -2.31 -11.32
C GLU A 96 -10.89 -3.14 -11.61
N VAL A 97 -10.98 -4.46 -11.80
CA VAL A 97 -9.85 -5.32 -12.23
C VAL A 97 -9.42 -4.99 -13.67
N LYS A 98 -10.37 -4.72 -14.58
CA LYS A 98 -10.05 -4.32 -15.95
C LYS A 98 -9.51 -2.90 -15.98
N ASP A 99 -10.07 -1.96 -15.24
CA ASP A 99 -9.52 -0.62 -15.08
C ASP A 99 -8.14 -0.69 -14.39
N TYR A 100 -7.88 -1.57 -13.43
CA TYR A 100 -6.52 -1.72 -12.86
C TYR A 100 -5.51 -2.31 -13.86
N LEU A 101 -5.94 -3.24 -14.71
CA LEU A 101 -5.10 -3.88 -15.73
C LEU A 101 -4.99 -3.05 -17.04
N VAL A 102 -5.94 -2.14 -17.27
CA VAL A 102 -6.16 -1.39 -18.54
C VAL A 102 -6.21 0.14 -18.33
N ALA A 103 -6.06 0.69 -17.12
CA ALA A 103 -5.98 2.14 -16.84
C ALA A 103 -4.67 2.74 -17.35
N GLY A 104 -4.64 2.81 -18.67
CA GLY A 104 -3.96 3.73 -19.55
C GLY A 104 -4.73 3.86 -20.88
N VAL A 105 -5.78 3.08 -21.14
CA VAL A 105 -6.54 3.08 -22.39
C VAL A 105 -7.91 3.73 -22.21
N ARG A 106 -7.92 4.98 -21.74
CA ARG A 106 -8.90 5.94 -22.29
C ARG A 106 -8.16 6.70 -23.38
N ASP A 107 -8.20 6.14 -24.59
CA ASP A 107 -7.68 6.75 -25.81
C ASP A 107 -8.32 8.12 -26.06
N SER A 108 -7.51 9.16 -25.89
CA SER A 108 -7.28 10.20 -26.88
C SER A 108 -5.85 10.69 -26.63
N ALA A 109 -4.83 10.47 -27.45
CA ALA A 109 -4.80 10.21 -28.87
C ALA A 109 -3.55 9.41 -29.25
N THR A 110 -3.62 8.75 -30.41
CA THR A 110 -2.46 8.37 -31.24
C THR A 110 -1.33 9.41 -31.16
N PRO A 111 -0.05 8.99 -31.02
CA PRO A 111 1.08 9.90 -30.93
C PRO A 111 1.31 10.56 -32.29
N SER A 112 0.57 11.63 -32.54
CA SER A 112 0.83 12.58 -33.61
C SER A 112 1.85 13.56 -33.06
N SER A 113 2.99 13.67 -33.71
CA SER A 113 4.07 14.56 -33.30
C SER A 113 3.59 16.02 -33.14
N ARG A 114 4.09 16.68 -32.08
CA ARG A 114 4.10 18.13 -31.76
C ARG A 114 3.07 18.60 -30.71
N GLY A 115 3.60 19.20 -29.64
CA GLY A 115 2.88 19.99 -28.63
C GLY A 115 3.00 19.42 -27.22
N ASP A 116 3.37 20.25 -26.23
CA ASP A 116 3.50 19.91 -24.81
C ASP A 116 2.31 19.11 -24.26
N ASN A 117 2.54 17.82 -24.01
CA ASN A 117 1.57 16.95 -23.33
C ASN A 117 1.69 17.14 -21.82
N GLN A 118 1.14 18.24 -21.30
CA GLN A 118 0.88 18.36 -19.87
C GLN A 118 -0.39 17.57 -19.53
N ARG A 119 -0.26 16.63 -18.60
CA ARG A 119 -1.38 15.88 -18.02
C ARG A 119 -2.33 16.90 -17.36
N PRO A 120 -3.67 16.72 -17.43
CA PRO A 120 -4.58 17.62 -16.72
C PRO A 120 -4.20 17.70 -15.24
N PRO A 121 -4.33 18.88 -14.62
CA PRO A 121 -4.01 19.06 -13.21
C PRO A 121 -4.81 18.08 -12.33
N PRO A 122 -4.20 17.50 -11.29
CA PRO A 122 -4.86 16.58 -10.38
C PRO A 122 -6.06 17.26 -9.72
N ILE A 123 -7.13 16.51 -9.49
CA ILE A 123 -8.32 17.05 -8.85
C ILE A 123 -8.05 17.13 -7.33
N ALA A 124 -8.67 18.09 -6.63
CA ALA A 124 -8.51 18.29 -5.17
C ALA A 124 -8.56 16.99 -4.32
N GLY A 125 -9.38 16.02 -4.72
CA GLY A 125 -9.44 14.70 -4.06
C GLY A 125 -8.17 13.87 -4.20
N GLU A 126 -7.50 13.92 -5.33
CA GLU A 126 -6.23 13.21 -5.55
C GLU A 126 -5.10 13.85 -4.75
N ILE A 127 -5.04 15.17 -4.71
CA ILE A 127 -4.08 15.92 -3.89
C ILE A 127 -4.28 15.59 -2.41
N PHE A 128 -5.53 15.63 -1.93
CA PHE A 128 -5.80 15.28 -0.54
C PHE A 128 -5.34 13.87 -0.20
N LYS A 129 -5.51 12.90 -1.10
CA LYS A 129 -5.00 11.53 -0.90
C LYS A 129 -3.47 11.48 -0.81
N THR A 130 -2.72 12.29 -1.58
CA THR A 130 -1.24 12.33 -1.45
C THR A 130 -0.79 12.98 -0.15
N MET A 131 -1.60 13.83 0.48
CA MET A 131 -1.30 14.44 1.78
C MET A 131 -1.42 13.46 2.95
N VAL A 132 -2.16 12.36 2.80
CA VAL A 132 -2.55 11.47 3.91
C VAL A 132 -2.17 10.00 3.69
N SER A 133 -1.69 9.64 2.49
CA SER A 133 -1.36 8.26 2.13
C SER A 133 0.00 8.18 1.42
N PRO A 134 0.99 7.46 2.00
CA PRO A 134 2.30 7.26 1.38
C PRO A 134 2.25 6.61 0.00
N SER A 135 1.34 5.65 -0.20
CA SER A 135 1.20 4.93 -1.46
C SER A 135 0.59 5.79 -2.57
N HIS A 136 -0.35 6.68 -2.21
CA HIS A 136 -0.89 7.66 -3.15
C HIS A 136 0.18 8.69 -3.54
N LEU A 137 0.93 9.22 -2.57
CA LEU A 137 2.05 10.13 -2.85
C LEU A 137 3.03 9.52 -3.85
N ALA A 138 3.50 8.30 -3.58
CA ALA A 138 4.43 7.58 -4.46
C ALA A 138 3.82 7.29 -5.84
N SER A 139 2.55 6.91 -5.89
CA SER A 139 1.85 6.63 -7.15
C SER A 139 1.81 7.86 -8.06
N VAL A 140 1.43 9.03 -7.54
CA VAL A 140 1.33 10.23 -8.39
C VAL A 140 2.72 10.77 -8.76
N LEU A 141 3.69 10.65 -7.86
CA LEU A 141 5.11 10.90 -8.14
C LEU A 141 5.63 10.13 -9.35
N LEU A 142 5.44 8.81 -9.30
CA LEU A 142 5.89 7.88 -10.33
C LEU A 142 5.13 8.07 -11.64
N ALA A 143 3.88 8.55 -11.58
CA ALA A 143 3.07 8.81 -12.76
C ALA A 143 3.67 9.90 -13.67
N ASN A 144 4.54 10.77 -13.12
CA ASN A 144 5.25 11.80 -13.87
C ASN A 144 6.63 11.33 -14.37
N ASP A 145 7.08 10.13 -13.99
CA ASP A 145 8.39 9.61 -14.35
C ASP A 145 8.32 8.57 -15.47
N ARG A 146 8.81 8.93 -16.66
CA ARG A 146 8.83 8.07 -17.84
C ARG A 146 9.82 6.92 -17.79
N ARG A 147 10.67 6.81 -16.76
CA ARG A 147 11.64 5.72 -16.62
C ARG A 147 11.14 4.61 -15.69
N PHE A 148 10.18 4.91 -14.81
CA PHE A 148 9.71 3.92 -13.84
C PHE A 148 8.97 2.79 -14.55
N GLY A 149 9.29 1.55 -14.21
CA GLY A 149 8.61 0.37 -14.74
C GLY A 149 8.75 0.12 -16.25
N ILE A 150 9.66 0.83 -16.94
CA ILE A 150 9.88 0.66 -18.39
C ILE A 150 10.44 -0.74 -18.75
N SER A 151 11.15 -1.37 -17.83
CA SER A 151 11.75 -2.70 -17.98
C SER A 151 10.84 -3.83 -17.48
N ILE A 152 9.60 -3.53 -17.07
CA ILE A 152 8.65 -4.56 -16.65
C ILE A 152 8.31 -5.41 -17.88
N PRO A 153 8.57 -6.73 -17.84
CA PRO A 153 8.38 -7.57 -19.00
C PRO A 153 6.91 -7.59 -19.42
N SER A 154 6.68 -7.34 -20.71
CA SER A 154 5.38 -7.59 -21.29
C SER A 154 5.08 -9.10 -21.25
N PRO A 155 3.86 -9.49 -20.87
CA PRO A 155 3.48 -10.90 -20.82
C PRO A 155 3.65 -11.54 -22.19
N THR A 156 4.49 -12.57 -22.24
CA THR A 156 4.60 -13.37 -23.45
C THR A 156 3.52 -14.45 -23.44
N PRO A 157 2.86 -14.73 -24.58
CA PRO A 157 1.91 -15.84 -24.68
C PRO A 157 2.59 -17.21 -24.59
N GLN A 158 3.92 -17.24 -24.66
CA GLN A 158 4.71 -18.45 -24.51
C GLN A 158 4.83 -18.82 -23.05
N ALA A 159 4.51 -20.07 -22.73
CA ALA A 159 4.70 -20.59 -21.38
C ALA A 159 6.18 -20.53 -20.98
N PRO A 160 6.51 -20.07 -19.76
CA PRO A 160 7.87 -20.06 -19.27
C PRO A 160 8.41 -21.50 -19.17
N PRO A 161 9.75 -21.67 -19.13
CA PRO A 161 10.35 -22.95 -18.78
C PRO A 161 9.74 -23.49 -17.47
N SER A 162 9.62 -24.82 -17.37
CA SER A 162 9.14 -25.45 -16.14
C SER A 162 9.96 -24.97 -14.94
N LEU A 163 9.29 -24.43 -13.91
CA LEU A 163 9.95 -23.92 -12.70
C LEU A 163 10.76 -25.01 -12.00
N SER A 164 10.28 -26.25 -12.02
CA SER A 164 11.00 -27.41 -11.47
C SER A 164 12.20 -27.85 -12.32
N ARG A 165 12.34 -27.36 -13.55
CA ARG A 165 13.56 -27.53 -14.36
C ARG A 165 14.49 -26.31 -14.23
N LEU A 166 13.92 -25.12 -14.08
CA LEU A 166 14.65 -23.87 -13.93
C LEU A 166 15.38 -23.79 -12.60
N VAL A 167 14.73 -24.19 -11.51
CA VAL A 167 15.29 -24.15 -10.14
C VAL A 167 15.45 -25.58 -9.63
N SER A 168 16.69 -26.07 -9.52
CA SER A 168 17.01 -27.40 -8.96
C SER A 168 16.69 -27.49 -7.46
N SER A 169 16.72 -28.69 -6.86
CA SER A 169 16.48 -28.82 -5.41
C SER A 169 17.56 -28.12 -4.58
N GLY A 170 18.83 -28.25 -5.00
CA GLY A 170 19.93 -27.54 -4.36
C GLY A 170 19.84 -26.03 -4.56
N MET A 171 19.42 -25.57 -5.74
CA MET A 171 19.19 -24.13 -5.99
C MET A 171 18.05 -23.58 -5.14
N ALA A 172 16.96 -24.33 -4.97
CA ALA A 172 15.86 -23.92 -4.09
C ALA A 172 16.32 -23.73 -2.64
N ALA A 173 17.18 -24.63 -2.12
CA ALA A 173 17.76 -24.47 -0.78
C ALA A 173 18.65 -23.23 -0.68
N MET A 174 19.56 -23.02 -1.65
CA MET A 174 20.43 -21.82 -1.67
C MET A 174 19.62 -20.52 -1.79
N LEU A 175 18.54 -20.50 -2.56
CA LEU A 175 17.66 -19.33 -2.64
C LEU A 175 16.90 -19.11 -1.32
N ASP A 176 16.46 -20.17 -0.63
CA ASP A 176 15.70 -20.08 0.62
C ASP A 176 16.51 -19.47 1.78
N GLU A 177 17.83 -19.66 1.78
CA GLU A 177 18.78 -19.01 2.69
C GLU A 177 18.71 -17.47 2.62
N ASN A 178 18.21 -16.90 1.52
CA ASN A 178 18.08 -15.46 1.31
C ASN A 178 16.69 -14.90 1.70
N LEU A 179 15.79 -15.75 2.22
CA LEU A 179 14.41 -15.38 2.57
C LEU A 179 14.08 -15.26 4.08
N PRO A 180 15.02 -15.19 5.05
CA PRO A 180 14.66 -15.17 6.47
C PRO A 180 13.82 -13.94 6.82
N TRP A 181 14.13 -12.76 6.26
CA TRP A 181 13.32 -11.55 6.45
C TRP A 181 11.91 -11.66 5.92
N HIS A 182 11.73 -12.21 4.71
CA HIS A 182 10.40 -12.38 4.11
C HIS A 182 9.52 -13.29 4.99
N ARG A 183 10.09 -14.39 5.50
CA ARG A 183 9.40 -15.30 6.44
C ARG A 183 9.15 -14.67 7.81
N PHE A 184 10.08 -13.83 8.30
CA PHE A 184 9.90 -13.07 9.54
C PHE A 184 8.71 -12.11 9.43
N TYR A 185 8.62 -11.35 8.35
CA TYR A 185 7.53 -10.39 8.11
C TYR A 185 6.22 -11.02 7.64
N LEU A 186 6.25 -12.25 7.12
CA LEU A 186 5.10 -12.96 6.57
C LEU A 186 5.20 -14.47 6.91
N PRO A 187 4.78 -14.89 8.12
CA PRO A 187 4.98 -16.25 8.63
C PRO A 187 4.17 -17.30 7.87
N ILE A 188 3.16 -16.88 7.10
CA ILE A 188 2.39 -17.75 6.20
C ILE A 188 3.18 -18.22 4.98
N ILE A 189 4.36 -17.66 4.73
CA ILE A 189 5.20 -18.04 3.58
C ILE A 189 5.89 -19.38 3.83
N PRO A 190 5.66 -20.39 2.99
CA PRO A 190 6.39 -21.66 3.04
C PRO A 190 7.79 -21.54 2.43
N THR A 191 8.69 -22.46 2.77
CA THR A 191 10.05 -22.51 2.19
C THR A 191 10.02 -22.94 0.73
N LEU A 192 10.97 -22.46 -0.08
CA LEU A 192 11.16 -22.89 -1.46
C LEU A 192 11.39 -24.40 -1.55
N VAL A 193 12.08 -24.98 -0.57
CA VAL A 193 12.33 -26.42 -0.47
C VAL A 193 11.02 -27.20 -0.32
N SER A 194 10.08 -26.71 0.48
CA SER A 194 8.77 -27.35 0.68
C SER A 194 7.82 -27.20 -0.52
N LEU A 195 7.91 -26.08 -1.24
CA LEU A 195 7.07 -25.79 -2.40
C LEU A 195 7.52 -26.56 -3.64
N ARG A 196 8.82 -26.77 -3.79
CA ARG A 196 9.41 -27.32 -5.01
C ARG A 196 8.82 -28.68 -5.43
N PRO A 197 8.69 -29.70 -4.55
CA PRO A 197 8.10 -30.99 -4.93
C PRO A 197 6.68 -30.87 -5.46
N GLN A 198 5.93 -29.87 -4.97
CA GLN A 198 4.54 -29.62 -5.36
C GLN A 198 4.41 -29.10 -6.80
N LEU A 199 5.48 -28.54 -7.37
CA LEU A 199 5.50 -28.04 -8.76
C LEU A 199 5.40 -29.16 -9.81
N SER A 200 5.79 -30.39 -9.44
CA SER A 200 5.84 -31.55 -10.33
C SER A 200 4.66 -32.50 -10.17
N SER A 201 3.73 -32.22 -9.26
CA SER A 201 2.60 -33.13 -9.00
C SER A 201 1.60 -33.09 -10.15
N GLU A 202 1.36 -34.23 -10.80
CA GLU A 202 0.38 -34.40 -11.89
C GLU A 202 -1.07 -34.57 -11.39
N THR A 203 -1.31 -34.47 -10.07
CA THR A 203 -2.67 -34.61 -9.53
C THR A 203 -3.55 -33.45 -10.01
N ARG A 204 -4.42 -33.74 -10.99
CA ARG A 204 -5.33 -32.79 -11.66
C ARG A 204 -6.25 -31.98 -10.74
N ALA A 205 -6.38 -32.33 -9.46
CA ALA A 205 -7.19 -31.60 -8.50
C ALA A 205 -6.61 -30.21 -8.17
N PHE A 206 -5.29 -30.00 -8.32
CA PHE A 206 -4.63 -28.71 -8.04
C PHE A 206 -3.34 -28.57 -8.86
N GLU A 207 -3.42 -28.31 -10.18
CA GLU A 207 -2.39 -27.47 -10.81
C GLU A 207 -2.49 -26.07 -10.16
N ASN A 208 -1.91 -25.93 -8.97
CA ASN A 208 -2.12 -24.74 -8.16
C ASN A 208 -1.26 -23.60 -8.75
N LYS A 209 -1.87 -22.85 -9.67
CA LYS A 209 -1.30 -21.63 -10.26
C LYS A 209 -0.78 -20.68 -9.18
N ALA A 210 -1.42 -20.65 -8.00
CA ALA A 210 -0.94 -19.88 -6.85
C ALA A 210 0.39 -20.41 -6.31
N THR A 211 0.58 -21.74 -6.23
CA THR A 211 1.89 -22.34 -5.86
C THR A 211 2.97 -21.99 -6.87
N LYS A 212 2.68 -22.07 -8.18
CA LYS A 212 3.65 -21.72 -9.24
C LYS A 212 4.03 -20.23 -9.16
N LEU A 213 3.05 -19.34 -8.97
CA LEU A 213 3.28 -17.91 -8.78
C LEU A 213 4.09 -17.63 -7.51
N LEU A 214 3.67 -18.20 -6.36
CA LEU A 214 4.34 -18.02 -5.07
C LEU A 214 5.80 -18.49 -5.14
N PHE A 215 6.05 -19.66 -5.72
CA PHE A 215 7.41 -20.17 -5.90
C PHE A 215 8.26 -19.22 -6.78
N ALA A 216 7.73 -18.76 -7.91
CA ALA A 216 8.44 -17.85 -8.80
C ALA A 216 8.73 -16.50 -8.12
N LEU A 217 7.79 -15.97 -7.34
CA LEU A 217 7.94 -14.73 -6.58
C LEU A 217 9.01 -14.87 -5.50
N LEU A 218 8.98 -15.93 -4.70
CA LEU A 218 9.98 -16.18 -3.65
C LEU A 218 11.37 -16.38 -4.23
N ALA A 219 11.49 -17.11 -5.34
CA ALA A 219 12.76 -17.27 -6.04
C ALA A 219 13.28 -15.94 -6.61
N LEU A 220 12.38 -15.07 -7.11
CA LEU A 220 12.74 -13.74 -7.59
C LEU A 220 13.17 -12.80 -6.45
N LEU A 221 12.48 -12.82 -5.32
CA LEU A 221 12.88 -12.06 -4.13
C LEU A 221 14.23 -12.52 -3.58
N ALA A 222 14.45 -13.84 -3.58
CA ALA A 222 15.72 -14.42 -3.17
C ALA A 222 16.86 -14.00 -4.12
N ILE A 223 16.70 -14.09 -5.44
CA ILE A 223 17.77 -13.74 -6.40
C ILE A 223 18.11 -12.25 -6.41
N ASP A 224 17.15 -11.40 -6.03
CA ASP A 224 17.35 -9.97 -5.90
C ASP A 224 17.94 -9.56 -4.53
N ALA A 225 18.10 -10.51 -3.59
CA ALA A 225 18.73 -10.24 -2.30
C ALA A 225 20.24 -9.89 -2.47
N PRO A 226 20.77 -8.87 -1.75
CA PRO A 226 22.14 -8.39 -1.94
C PRO A 226 23.25 -9.43 -1.69
N VAL A 227 23.01 -10.36 -0.77
CA VAL A 227 23.96 -11.40 -0.35
C VAL A 227 23.89 -12.69 -1.17
N ASN A 228 22.94 -12.80 -2.10
CA ASN A 228 22.74 -14.02 -2.85
C ASN A 228 23.94 -14.33 -3.77
N ARG A 229 24.40 -15.59 -3.75
CA ARG A 229 25.49 -16.09 -4.61
C ARG A 229 25.12 -16.14 -6.09
N LEU A 230 23.84 -16.21 -6.42
CA LEU A 230 23.29 -16.27 -7.78
C LEU A 230 22.82 -14.91 -8.31
N LYS A 231 23.10 -13.80 -7.60
CA LYS A 231 22.67 -12.45 -8.00
C LYS A 231 23.21 -11.99 -9.36
N GLU A 232 24.26 -12.62 -9.86
CA GLU A 232 24.86 -12.32 -11.17
C GLU A 232 24.20 -13.08 -12.33
N ASP A 233 23.36 -14.08 -12.05
CA ASP A 233 22.66 -14.87 -13.06
C ASP A 233 21.46 -14.10 -13.65
N GLN A 234 21.77 -13.25 -14.63
CA GLN A 234 20.78 -12.45 -15.36
C GLN A 234 19.77 -13.33 -16.13
N GLN A 235 20.19 -14.52 -16.59
CA GLN A 235 19.34 -15.41 -17.35
C GLN A 235 18.26 -16.02 -16.44
N LEU A 236 18.66 -16.55 -15.28
CA LEU A 236 17.72 -17.05 -14.27
C LEU A 236 16.77 -15.94 -13.81
N ARG A 237 17.28 -14.74 -13.51
CA ARG A 237 16.45 -13.57 -13.15
C ARG A 237 15.41 -13.28 -14.24
N GLY A 238 15.83 -13.22 -15.50
CA GLY A 238 14.93 -12.98 -16.64
C GLY A 238 13.84 -14.04 -16.77
N HIS A 239 14.20 -15.32 -16.62
CA HIS A 239 13.23 -16.42 -16.62
C HIS A 239 12.25 -16.36 -15.45
N LEU A 240 12.72 -16.02 -14.24
CA LEU A 240 11.87 -15.85 -13.06
C LEU A 240 10.90 -14.68 -13.22
N LYS A 241 11.37 -13.51 -13.70
CA LYS A 241 10.51 -12.36 -14.03
C LYS A 241 9.43 -12.75 -15.04
N THR A 242 9.80 -13.48 -16.09
CA THR A 242 8.85 -13.98 -17.10
C THR A 242 7.84 -14.95 -16.49
N ALA A 243 8.28 -15.84 -15.60
CA ALA A 243 7.39 -16.78 -14.92
C ALA A 243 6.40 -16.07 -13.99
N VAL A 244 6.85 -15.07 -13.22
CA VAL A 244 5.97 -14.24 -12.37
C VAL A 244 4.91 -13.54 -13.22
N ALA A 245 5.30 -12.89 -14.32
CA ALA A 245 4.36 -12.25 -15.22
C ALA A 245 3.35 -13.25 -15.81
N TYR A 246 3.82 -14.39 -16.32
CA TYR A 246 2.97 -15.41 -16.93
C TYR A 246 1.97 -16.01 -15.93
N TYR A 247 2.44 -16.53 -14.79
CA TYR A 247 1.55 -17.14 -13.79
C TYR A 247 0.66 -16.09 -13.12
N GLY A 248 1.16 -14.88 -12.93
CA GLY A 248 0.42 -13.76 -12.34
C GLY A 248 -0.77 -13.32 -13.19
N GLN A 249 -0.62 -13.25 -14.51
CA GLN A 249 -1.75 -12.96 -15.40
C GLN A 249 -2.86 -14.01 -15.27
N VAL A 250 -2.51 -15.29 -15.35
CA VAL A 250 -3.48 -16.38 -15.25
C VAL A 250 -4.15 -16.37 -13.87
N PHE A 251 -3.38 -16.02 -12.84
CA PHE A 251 -3.83 -15.92 -11.46
C PHE A 251 -4.82 -14.77 -11.22
N LEU A 252 -4.59 -13.58 -11.78
CA LEU A 252 -5.48 -12.42 -11.54
C LEU A 252 -6.89 -12.60 -12.11
N PHE A 253 -7.04 -13.34 -13.21
CA PHE A 253 -8.36 -13.61 -13.80
C PHE A 253 -9.14 -14.73 -13.10
N ASP A 254 -8.46 -15.59 -12.35
CA ASP A 254 -9.03 -16.78 -11.72
C ASP A 254 -8.22 -17.15 -10.47
N PRO A 255 -8.26 -16.32 -9.41
CA PRO A 255 -7.43 -16.52 -8.22
C PRO A 255 -7.95 -17.73 -7.41
N PRO A 256 -7.13 -18.78 -7.19
CA PRO A 256 -7.57 -19.97 -6.45
C PRO A 256 -7.89 -19.64 -4.99
N THR A 257 -8.92 -20.27 -4.41
CA THR A 257 -9.17 -20.18 -2.97
C THR A 257 -8.21 -21.11 -2.22
N HIS A 258 -7.03 -20.59 -1.85
CA HIS A 258 -5.93 -21.37 -1.26
C HIS A 258 -4.99 -20.46 -0.44
N HIS A 259 -4.36 -20.97 0.63
CA HIS A 259 -3.44 -20.17 1.47
C HIS A 259 -2.25 -19.58 0.69
N HIS A 260 -1.69 -20.31 -0.27
CA HIS A 260 -0.65 -19.78 -1.17
C HIS A 260 -1.09 -18.56 -1.97
N THR A 261 -2.39 -18.41 -2.25
CA THR A 261 -2.95 -17.22 -2.92
C THR A 261 -2.86 -16.01 -2.00
N VAL A 262 -3.23 -16.16 -0.73
CA VAL A 262 -3.09 -15.12 0.31
C VAL A 262 -1.63 -14.72 0.45
N ALA A 263 -0.71 -15.69 0.55
CA ALA A 263 0.73 -15.43 0.66
C ALA A 263 1.28 -14.69 -0.58
N ALA A 264 0.92 -15.13 -1.79
CA ALA A 264 1.39 -14.51 -3.04
C ALA A 264 0.87 -13.06 -3.20
N LEU A 265 -0.41 -12.81 -2.91
CA LEU A 265 -0.99 -11.47 -2.97
C LEU A 265 -0.39 -10.53 -1.92
N THR A 266 -0.16 -11.04 -0.70
CA THR A 266 0.48 -10.25 0.35
C THR A 266 1.92 -9.89 -0.04
N LEU A 267 2.70 -10.83 -0.57
CA LEU A 267 4.04 -10.58 -1.10
C LEU A 267 4.06 -9.56 -2.24
N LEU A 268 3.13 -9.69 -3.19
CA LEU A 268 2.98 -8.72 -4.28
C LEU A 268 2.68 -7.33 -3.74
N SER A 269 1.78 -7.22 -2.77
CA SER A 269 1.47 -5.92 -2.16
C SER A 269 2.68 -5.33 -1.43
N GLU A 270 3.41 -6.14 -0.66
CA GLU A 270 4.42 -5.66 0.29
C GLU A 270 5.82 -5.49 -0.30
N TYR A 271 6.14 -6.18 -1.40
CA TYR A 271 7.50 -6.18 -1.98
C TYR A 271 7.52 -5.86 -3.47
N HIS A 272 6.53 -6.33 -4.24
CA HIS A 272 6.55 -6.23 -5.70
C HIS A 272 5.21 -5.84 -6.34
N PRO A 273 4.66 -4.66 -6.02
CA PRO A 273 3.32 -4.28 -6.49
C PRO A 273 3.25 -4.07 -8.02
N ALA A 274 4.38 -3.78 -8.66
CA ALA A 274 4.47 -3.61 -10.12
C ALA A 274 4.68 -4.91 -10.90
N ALA A 275 4.89 -6.07 -10.23
CA ALA A 275 5.32 -7.28 -10.91
C ALA A 275 4.31 -7.90 -11.88
N LEU A 276 3.00 -7.65 -11.69
CA LEU A 276 1.94 -8.22 -12.54
C LEU A 276 1.39 -7.24 -13.58
N ILE A 277 2.03 -6.08 -13.74
CA ILE A 277 1.51 -5.02 -14.59
C ILE A 277 1.98 -5.21 -16.03
N ASN A 278 1.05 -4.99 -16.98
CA ASN A 278 1.30 -5.20 -18.41
C ASN A 278 1.67 -3.93 -19.19
N THR A 279 1.54 -2.76 -18.56
CA THR A 279 1.82 -1.46 -19.18
C THR A 279 2.57 -0.56 -18.21
N GLN A 280 3.52 0.22 -18.74
CA GLN A 280 4.27 1.18 -17.93
C GLN A 280 3.34 2.19 -17.22
N SER A 281 2.28 2.64 -17.91
CA SER A 281 1.32 3.61 -17.36
C SER A 281 0.57 3.09 -16.13
N ALA A 282 0.38 1.77 -16.01
CA ALA A 282 -0.27 1.16 -14.86
C ALA A 282 0.70 0.85 -13.69
N ALA A 283 2.03 0.88 -13.95
CA ALA A 283 3.03 0.55 -12.94
C ALA A 283 3.01 1.54 -11.76
N CYS A 284 2.78 2.83 -12.04
CA CYS A 284 2.65 3.83 -10.98
C CYS A 284 1.37 3.65 -10.15
N THR A 285 0.25 3.22 -10.77
CA THR A 285 -1.00 2.97 -10.04
C THR A 285 -0.96 1.72 -9.17
N SER A 286 -0.16 0.71 -9.58
CA SER A 286 -0.08 -0.54 -8.85
C SER A 286 0.59 -0.44 -7.49
N VAL A 287 1.42 0.59 -7.28
CA VAL A 287 2.06 0.93 -6.00
C VAL A 287 1.05 1.08 -4.86
N LYS A 288 -0.19 1.47 -5.18
CA LYS A 288 -1.26 1.57 -4.17
C LYS A 288 -1.71 0.21 -3.64
N ALA A 289 -1.52 -0.84 -4.42
CA ALA A 289 -1.81 -2.24 -4.10
C ALA A 289 -3.28 -2.56 -3.73
N HIS A 290 -4.24 -1.68 -4.05
CA HIS A 290 -5.66 -1.87 -3.76
C HIS A 290 -6.18 -3.23 -4.23
N LEU A 291 -5.89 -3.59 -5.48
CA LEU A 291 -6.31 -4.87 -6.04
C LEU A 291 -5.81 -6.06 -5.22
N TYR A 292 -4.54 -6.06 -4.82
CA TYR A 292 -3.97 -7.19 -4.10
C TYR A 292 -4.56 -7.32 -2.69
N ILE A 293 -4.76 -6.21 -2.00
CA ILE A 293 -5.35 -6.19 -0.66
C ILE A 293 -6.81 -6.67 -0.72
N ALA A 294 -7.61 -6.12 -1.64
CA ALA A 294 -9.02 -6.50 -1.79
C ALA A 294 -9.18 -7.99 -2.17
N LEU A 295 -8.33 -8.52 -3.06
CA LEU A 295 -8.31 -9.94 -3.37
C LEU A 295 -7.87 -10.79 -2.17
N THR A 296 -6.90 -10.33 -1.40
CA THR A 296 -6.43 -11.02 -0.19
C THR A 296 -7.55 -11.17 0.81
N TYR A 297 -8.27 -10.07 1.09
CA TYR A 297 -9.42 -10.06 1.98
C TYR A 297 -10.46 -11.10 1.58
N ARG A 298 -10.94 -11.03 0.33
CA ARG A 298 -12.02 -11.90 -0.16
C ARG A 298 -11.63 -13.37 -0.14
N ILE A 299 -10.35 -13.68 -0.37
CA ILE A 299 -9.88 -15.07 -0.40
C ILE A 299 -9.65 -15.59 1.01
N ALA A 300 -9.13 -14.77 1.92
CA ALA A 300 -9.02 -15.11 3.33
C ALA A 300 -10.39 -15.36 3.98
N GLU A 301 -11.39 -14.54 3.64
CA GLU A 301 -12.78 -14.74 4.08
C GLU A 301 -13.34 -16.08 3.55
N ARG A 302 -13.15 -16.40 2.27
CA ARG A 302 -13.59 -17.69 1.69
C ARG A 302 -12.86 -18.90 2.29
N LEU A 303 -11.63 -18.72 2.75
CA LEU A 303 -10.87 -19.75 3.47
C LEU A 303 -11.34 -19.92 4.92
N GLY A 304 -12.18 -19.01 5.43
CA GLY A 304 -12.64 -19.02 6.81
C GLY A 304 -11.53 -18.69 7.80
N MET A 305 -10.58 -17.82 7.44
CA MET A 305 -9.49 -17.40 8.35
C MET A 305 -10.01 -16.67 9.60
N ASP A 306 -11.17 -16.02 9.50
CA ASP A 306 -11.91 -15.41 10.60
C ASP A 306 -12.34 -16.43 11.67
N SER A 307 -12.60 -17.69 11.28
CA SER A 307 -12.96 -18.76 12.20
C SER A 307 -11.86 -19.13 13.19
N ALA A 308 -10.59 -18.78 12.91
CA ALA A 308 -9.46 -19.07 13.79
C ALA A 308 -9.65 -18.45 15.19
N VAL A 309 -10.23 -17.25 15.25
CA VAL A 309 -10.49 -16.52 16.50
C VAL A 309 -11.50 -17.28 17.36
N THR A 310 -12.57 -17.78 16.74
CA THR A 310 -13.61 -18.56 17.44
C THR A 310 -13.03 -19.86 18.00
N LYS A 311 -12.18 -20.54 17.22
CA LYS A 311 -11.50 -21.77 17.66
C LYS A 311 -10.53 -21.53 18.83
N LEU A 312 -9.83 -20.40 18.85
CA LEU A 312 -8.99 -20.00 19.97
C LEU A 312 -9.83 -19.66 21.21
N GLN A 313 -10.96 -18.98 21.04
CA GLN A 313 -11.88 -18.70 22.13
C GLN A 313 -12.46 -19.99 22.74
N ASP A 314 -12.88 -20.93 21.89
CA ASP A 314 -13.37 -22.25 22.34
C ASP A 314 -12.31 -22.99 23.18
N PHE A 315 -11.04 -22.90 22.77
CA PHE A 315 -9.92 -23.45 23.53
C PHE A 315 -9.73 -22.75 24.88
N LEU A 316 -9.80 -21.42 24.93
CA LEU A 316 -9.72 -20.64 26.17
C LEU A 316 -10.89 -20.94 27.12
N ASP A 317 -12.07 -21.24 26.58
CA ASP A 317 -13.27 -21.63 27.33
C ASP A 317 -13.22 -23.08 27.83
N GLY A 318 -12.12 -23.81 27.58
CA GLY A 318 -11.92 -25.19 28.03
C GLY A 318 -12.71 -26.24 27.24
N LYS A 319 -13.20 -25.92 26.05
CA LYS A 319 -13.85 -26.91 25.18
C LYS A 319 -12.79 -27.87 24.63
N PRO A 320 -13.11 -29.17 24.50
CA PRO A 320 -12.13 -30.15 24.05
C PRO A 320 -11.66 -29.81 22.63
N PRO A 321 -10.34 -29.61 22.41
CA PRO A 321 -9.82 -29.38 21.08
C PRO A 321 -10.04 -30.62 20.19
N GLY A 322 -10.37 -30.42 18.92
CA GLY A 322 -10.45 -31.52 17.96
C GLY A 322 -9.08 -32.22 17.78
N GLU A 323 -9.08 -33.45 17.26
CA GLU A 323 -7.88 -34.32 17.14
C GLU A 323 -6.68 -33.69 16.41
N ASN A 324 -6.88 -32.63 15.62
CA ASN A 324 -5.83 -31.92 14.86
C ASN A 324 -5.68 -30.43 15.25
N PHE A 325 -6.04 -30.05 16.46
CA PHE A 325 -5.95 -28.66 16.91
C PHE A 325 -4.48 -28.23 17.12
N ASN A 326 -4.03 -27.25 16.34
CA ASN A 326 -2.72 -26.64 16.49
C ASN A 326 -2.88 -25.17 16.89
N ILE A 327 -2.56 -24.86 18.15
CA ILE A 327 -2.67 -23.51 18.72
C ILE A 327 -1.85 -22.50 17.91
N ASP A 328 -0.59 -22.82 17.60
CA ASP A 328 0.32 -21.88 16.93
C ASP A 328 -0.15 -21.57 15.49
N ALA A 329 -0.72 -22.58 14.81
CA ALA A 329 -1.33 -22.39 13.49
C ALA A 329 -2.55 -21.47 13.57
N HIS A 330 -3.45 -21.69 14.54
CA HIS A 330 -4.63 -20.84 14.73
C HIS A 330 -4.29 -19.43 15.18
N VAL A 331 -3.26 -19.24 16.02
CA VAL A 331 -2.74 -17.91 16.37
C VAL A 331 -2.19 -17.22 15.14
N THR A 332 -1.42 -17.93 14.30
CA THR A 332 -0.87 -17.36 13.06
C THR A 332 -1.98 -16.96 12.09
N ASP A 333 -3.00 -17.80 11.90
CA ASP A 333 -4.16 -17.48 11.05
C ASP A 333 -4.96 -16.29 11.60
N ALA A 334 -5.16 -16.22 12.92
CA ALA A 334 -5.86 -15.11 13.57
C ALA A 334 -5.09 -13.78 13.40
N LEU A 335 -3.77 -13.79 13.63
CA LEU A 335 -2.93 -12.61 13.42
C LEU A 335 -2.88 -12.21 11.94
N GLN A 336 -2.80 -13.17 11.03
CA GLN A 336 -2.85 -12.89 9.58
C GLN A 336 -4.20 -12.29 9.18
N TRP A 337 -5.31 -12.80 9.73
CA TRP A 337 -6.63 -12.22 9.52
C TRP A 337 -6.72 -10.78 10.05
N CYS A 338 -6.21 -10.54 11.26
CA CYS A 338 -6.13 -9.20 11.83
C CYS A 338 -5.34 -8.22 10.94
N ARG A 339 -4.19 -8.66 10.41
CA ARG A 339 -3.41 -7.87 9.45
C ARG A 339 -4.21 -7.53 8.21
N ILE A 340 -4.89 -8.51 7.61
CA ILE A 340 -5.70 -8.30 6.40
C ILE A 340 -6.82 -7.29 6.64
N LEU A 341 -7.50 -7.37 7.79
CA LEU A 341 -8.53 -6.39 8.19
C LEU A 341 -7.95 -4.97 8.28
N ILE A 342 -6.77 -4.83 8.90
CA ILE A 342 -6.10 -3.53 9.08
C ILE A 342 -5.61 -2.99 7.74
N ASP A 343 -4.97 -3.81 6.90
CA ASP A 343 -4.44 -3.41 5.60
C ASP A 343 -5.57 -2.94 4.66
N ASP A 344 -6.71 -3.62 4.66
CA ASP A 344 -7.92 -3.22 3.91
C ASP A 344 -8.47 -1.88 4.42
N ALA A 345 -8.57 -1.70 5.75
CA ALA A 345 -9.05 -0.46 6.34
C ALA A 345 -8.11 0.75 6.16
N PHE A 346 -6.81 0.53 5.96
CA PHE A 346 -5.82 1.59 5.77
C PHE A 346 -5.37 1.77 4.32
N VAL A 347 -5.91 1.03 3.35
CA VAL A 347 -5.45 1.08 1.95
C VAL A 347 -5.55 2.49 1.33
N ASP A 348 -6.61 3.23 1.67
CA ASP A 348 -6.83 4.63 1.26
C ASP A 348 -6.25 5.66 2.24
N GLY A 349 -5.48 5.22 3.24
CA GLY A 349 -5.00 6.04 4.34
C GLY A 349 -6.07 6.29 5.41
N PHE A 350 -5.69 7.02 6.45
CA PHE A 350 -6.52 7.20 7.65
C PHE A 350 -7.79 8.05 7.41
N THR A 351 -7.92 8.70 6.25
CA THR A 351 -9.09 9.50 5.87
C THR A 351 -10.06 8.77 4.94
N GLY A 352 -9.70 7.59 4.44
CA GLY A 352 -10.52 6.82 3.49
C GLY A 352 -11.84 6.29 4.08
N HIS A 353 -11.89 6.11 5.39
CA HIS A 353 -13.05 5.56 6.12
C HIS A 353 -13.66 6.59 7.08
N THR A 354 -14.98 6.51 7.28
CA THR A 354 -15.69 7.25 8.34
C THR A 354 -15.25 6.80 9.73
N SER A 355 -15.53 7.59 10.80
CA SER A 355 -15.20 7.16 12.17
C SER A 355 -15.91 5.85 12.52
N GLU A 356 -17.18 5.70 12.12
CA GLU A 356 -17.97 4.49 12.38
C GLU A 356 -17.35 3.24 11.73
N GLN A 357 -16.97 3.32 10.45
CA GLN A 357 -16.30 2.23 9.76
C GLN A 357 -14.95 1.87 10.42
N GLN A 358 -14.19 2.86 10.87
CA GLN A 358 -12.93 2.61 11.59
C GLN A 358 -13.16 1.93 12.93
N TRP A 359 -14.19 2.33 13.69
CA TRP A 359 -14.55 1.67 14.94
C TRP A 359 -15.00 0.23 14.71
N GLU A 360 -15.72 -0.06 13.63
CA GLU A 360 -16.15 -1.42 13.30
C GLU A 360 -14.96 -2.33 13.03
N VAL A 361 -14.00 -1.89 12.21
CA VAL A 361 -12.78 -2.67 11.96
C VAL A 361 -11.95 -2.80 13.23
N HIS A 362 -11.82 -1.72 14.02
CA HIS A 362 -11.07 -1.75 15.27
C HIS A 362 -11.67 -2.76 16.26
N ARG A 363 -12.99 -2.83 16.42
CA ARG A 363 -13.64 -3.82 17.30
C ARG A 363 -13.28 -5.24 16.91
N LYS A 364 -13.32 -5.57 15.61
CA LYS A 364 -12.92 -6.89 15.10
C LYS A 364 -11.45 -7.18 15.36
N ALA A 365 -10.56 -6.25 14.98
CA ALA A 365 -9.12 -6.42 15.15
C ALA A 365 -8.73 -6.53 16.65
N TYR A 366 -9.33 -5.71 17.50
CA TYR A 366 -9.06 -5.70 18.94
C TYR A 366 -9.50 -6.99 19.62
N LEU A 367 -10.66 -7.55 19.25
CA LEU A 367 -11.09 -8.86 19.74
C LEU A 367 -10.05 -9.95 19.42
N ILE A 368 -9.47 -9.91 18.23
CA ILE A 368 -8.40 -10.84 17.83
C ILE A 368 -7.18 -10.67 18.73
N ILE A 369 -6.73 -9.43 18.93
CA ILE A 369 -5.58 -9.12 19.79
C ILE A 369 -5.83 -9.60 21.22
N GLN A 370 -7.00 -9.34 21.80
CA GLN A 370 -7.34 -9.80 23.15
C GLN A 370 -7.34 -11.33 23.25
N THR A 371 -7.89 -12.02 22.25
CA THR A 371 -7.92 -13.49 22.21
C THR A 371 -6.51 -14.07 22.14
N VAL A 372 -5.66 -13.52 21.26
CA VAL A 372 -4.26 -13.96 21.13
C VAL A 372 -3.44 -13.62 22.37
N GLU A 373 -3.66 -12.45 22.98
CA GLU A 373 -3.01 -12.05 24.23
C GLU A 373 -3.34 -13.02 25.36
N ALA A 374 -4.61 -13.42 25.50
CA ALA A 374 -5.03 -14.43 26.46
C ALA A 374 -4.36 -15.79 26.21
N VAL A 375 -4.28 -16.26 24.96
CA VAL A 375 -3.57 -17.50 24.61
C VAL A 375 -2.09 -17.41 24.98
N MET A 376 -1.44 -16.27 24.73
CA MET A 376 -0.03 -16.02 25.05
C MET A 376 0.26 -15.98 26.57
N GLN A 377 -0.75 -15.83 27.43
CA GLN A 377 -0.56 -15.95 28.89
C GLN A 377 -0.38 -17.40 29.33
N PHE A 378 -0.92 -18.38 28.60
CA PHE A 378 -0.78 -19.81 28.91
C PHE A 378 0.54 -20.40 28.40
N ARG A 379 1.09 -19.85 27.32
CA ARG A 379 2.30 -20.36 26.67
C ARG A 379 3.13 -19.21 26.09
N PRO A 380 4.44 -19.20 26.29
CA PRO A 380 5.29 -18.19 25.68
C PRO A 380 5.25 -18.30 24.14
N PRO A 381 5.18 -17.17 23.41
CA PRO A 381 5.03 -17.16 21.96
C PRO A 381 6.35 -17.52 21.26
N THR A 382 6.28 -18.03 20.03
CA THR A 382 7.45 -18.04 19.13
C THR A 382 7.86 -16.61 18.76
N VAL A 383 9.10 -16.41 18.29
CA VAL A 383 9.59 -15.08 17.88
C VAL A 383 8.69 -14.43 16.82
N ALA A 384 8.21 -15.21 15.85
CA ALA A 384 7.31 -14.71 14.81
C ALA A 384 5.97 -14.26 15.41
N ILE A 385 5.32 -15.10 16.22
CA ILE A 385 4.04 -14.74 16.88
C ILE A 385 4.22 -13.49 17.75
N TYR A 386 5.33 -13.41 18.51
CA TYR A 386 5.67 -12.25 19.33
C TYR A 386 5.75 -10.97 18.50
N TYR A 387 6.51 -10.97 17.40
CA TYR A 387 6.63 -9.80 16.53
C TYR A 387 5.27 -9.37 15.96
N HIS A 388 4.51 -10.30 15.37
CA HIS A 388 3.23 -10.00 14.72
C HIS A 388 2.16 -9.54 15.70
N PHE A 389 2.08 -10.15 16.87
CA PHE A 389 1.18 -9.74 17.93
C PHE A 389 1.42 -8.27 18.32
N TRP A 390 2.66 -7.93 18.66
CA TRP A 390 3.00 -6.58 19.13
C TRP A 390 2.87 -5.52 18.03
N TYR A 391 3.23 -5.87 16.79
CA TYR A 391 3.00 -5.01 15.63
C TYR A 391 1.51 -4.72 15.43
N LEU A 392 0.67 -5.75 15.43
CA LEU A 392 -0.78 -5.59 15.20
C LEU A 392 -1.50 -4.92 16.38
N LYS A 393 -1.03 -5.13 17.62
CA LYS A 393 -1.49 -4.39 18.79
C LYS A 393 -1.18 -2.90 18.66
N GLY A 394 0.03 -2.55 18.20
CA GLY A 394 0.40 -1.18 17.84
C GLY A 394 -0.53 -0.58 16.79
N MET A 395 -0.81 -1.32 15.72
CA MET A 395 -1.74 -0.86 14.68
C MET A 395 -3.18 -0.70 15.17
N CYS A 396 -3.65 -1.53 16.11
CA CYS A 396 -4.93 -1.34 16.77
C CYS A 396 -4.97 -0.04 17.60
N ILE A 397 -3.89 0.28 18.32
CA ILE A 397 -3.75 1.56 19.03
C ILE A 397 -3.82 2.72 18.04
N HIS A 398 -3.11 2.64 16.92
CA HIS A 398 -3.14 3.67 15.88
C HIS A 398 -4.56 3.87 15.32
N MET A 399 -5.26 2.79 14.98
CA MET A 399 -6.64 2.86 14.45
C MET A 399 -7.61 3.48 15.46
N ARG A 400 -7.56 3.04 16.72
CA ARG A 400 -8.36 3.63 17.81
C ARG A 400 -8.10 5.12 17.96
N SER A 401 -6.83 5.49 17.94
CA SER A 401 -6.37 6.88 18.11
C SER A 401 -6.90 7.80 17.02
N VAL A 402 -6.79 7.39 15.75
CA VAL A 402 -7.35 8.13 14.62
C VAL A 402 -8.86 8.29 14.78
N ALA A 403 -9.58 7.21 15.13
CA ALA A 403 -11.03 7.26 15.29
C ALA A 403 -11.46 8.21 16.42
N MET A 404 -10.75 8.19 17.55
CA MET A 404 -10.95 9.12 18.67
C MET A 404 -10.67 10.57 18.24
N MET A 405 -9.57 10.83 17.54
CA MET A 405 -9.21 12.17 17.06
C MET A 405 -10.24 12.73 16.08
N LYS A 406 -10.76 11.91 15.17
CA LYS A 406 -11.87 12.32 14.28
C LYS A 406 -13.08 12.81 15.06
N SER A 407 -13.47 12.05 16.10
CA SER A 407 -14.61 12.41 16.96
C SER A 407 -14.34 13.64 17.83
N ALA A 408 -13.10 13.86 18.24
CA ALA A 408 -12.69 14.93 19.15
C ALA A 408 -12.21 16.21 18.46
N ARG A 409 -12.14 16.26 17.13
CA ARG A 409 -11.46 17.35 16.38
C ARG A 409 -11.94 18.77 16.69
N LYS A 410 -13.18 18.92 17.18
CA LYS A 410 -13.79 20.21 17.53
C LYS A 410 -13.44 20.67 18.95
N ASP A 411 -12.71 19.86 19.70
CA ASP A 411 -12.35 20.11 21.09
C ASP A 411 -10.84 19.92 21.25
N LEU A 412 -10.12 21.04 21.34
CA LEU A 412 -8.66 21.06 21.43
C LEU A 412 -8.16 20.45 22.74
N ALA A 413 -8.88 20.63 23.85
CA ALA A 413 -8.52 20.04 25.13
C ALA A 413 -8.62 18.52 25.04
N LYS A 414 -9.70 18.02 24.46
CA LYS A 414 -9.89 16.59 24.25
C LYS A 414 -8.88 15.99 23.28
N LEU A 415 -8.50 16.71 22.21
CA LEU A 415 -7.41 16.29 21.33
C LEU A 415 -6.09 16.18 22.09
N PHE A 416 -5.78 17.15 22.96
CA PHE A 416 -4.58 17.15 23.79
C PHE A 416 -4.54 15.95 24.75
N ASP A 417 -5.65 15.70 25.45
CA ASP A 417 -5.78 14.57 26.37
C ASP A 417 -5.59 13.23 25.64
N ILE A 418 -6.21 13.08 24.46
CA ILE A 418 -6.06 11.89 23.62
C ILE A 418 -4.60 11.70 23.21
N THR A 419 -3.92 12.75 22.73
CA THR A 419 -2.52 12.64 22.34
C THR A 419 -1.63 12.24 23.52
N GLN A 420 -1.85 12.80 24.71
CA GLN A 420 -1.10 12.41 25.91
C GLN A 420 -1.37 10.96 26.36
N GLU A 421 -2.63 10.52 26.33
CA GLU A 421 -3.01 9.14 26.66
C GLU A 421 -2.24 8.16 25.78
N ILE A 422 -2.13 8.45 24.48
CA ILE A 422 -1.45 7.58 23.52
C ILE A 422 0.07 7.58 23.74
N GLU A 423 0.69 8.74 24.03
CA GLU A 423 2.11 8.80 24.42
C GLU A 423 2.39 7.87 25.62
N GLN A 424 1.50 7.87 26.61
CA GLN A 424 1.60 6.99 27.78
C GLN A 424 1.38 5.52 27.42
N ILE A 425 0.35 5.19 26.64
CA ILE A 425 0.06 3.81 26.21
C ILE A 425 1.23 3.25 25.40
N THR A 426 1.74 3.99 24.41
CA THR A 426 2.87 3.53 23.57
C THR A 426 4.14 3.31 24.40
N THR A 427 4.41 4.18 25.37
CA THR A 427 5.52 4.00 26.34
C THR A 427 5.31 2.76 27.21
N GLN A 428 4.10 2.54 27.70
CA GLN A 428 3.77 1.36 28.50
C GLN A 428 3.92 0.07 27.68
N GLU A 429 3.45 0.05 26.43
CA GLU A 429 3.58 -1.14 25.59
C GLU A 429 5.02 -1.41 25.20
N LYS A 430 5.88 -0.39 25.03
CA LYS A 430 7.33 -0.58 24.90
C LYS A 430 7.92 -1.31 26.12
N ASN A 431 7.51 -0.93 27.33
CA ASN A 431 7.93 -1.63 28.54
C ASN A 431 7.43 -3.08 28.57
N ASN A 432 6.19 -3.32 28.13
CA ASN A 432 5.62 -4.66 28.05
C ASN A 432 6.35 -5.55 27.01
N ILE A 433 6.73 -4.98 25.86
CA ILE A 433 7.57 -5.65 24.84
C ILE A 433 8.89 -6.11 25.46
N ILE A 434 9.54 -5.26 26.27
CA ILE A 434 10.80 -5.60 26.94
C ILE A 434 10.60 -6.69 28.00
N ALA A 435 9.52 -6.59 28.78
CA ALA A 435 9.20 -7.52 29.86
C ALA A 435 8.86 -8.93 29.35
N GLN A 436 8.08 -9.04 28.27
CA GLN A 436 7.73 -10.32 27.67
C GLN A 436 8.90 -10.87 26.83
N ARG A 437 9.19 -12.16 26.98
CA ARG A 437 10.23 -12.84 26.21
C ARG A 437 9.62 -13.92 25.31
N PRO A 438 9.93 -13.92 24.00
CA PRO A 438 9.57 -15.05 23.14
C PRO A 438 10.40 -16.29 23.49
N ILE A 439 9.91 -17.46 23.09
CA ILE A 439 10.69 -18.69 23.04
C ILE A 439 11.75 -18.52 21.94
N ALA A 440 13.01 -18.61 22.32
CA ALA A 440 14.15 -18.68 21.41
C ALA A 440 15.13 -19.74 21.95
N MET A 441 15.34 -20.80 21.18
CA MET A 441 16.15 -21.97 21.55
C MET A 441 17.44 -22.07 20.74
N THR A 442 17.49 -21.49 19.54
CA THR A 442 18.68 -21.45 18.69
C THR A 442 19.33 -20.07 18.67
N GLU A 443 20.61 -19.97 18.27
CA GLU A 443 21.27 -18.66 18.05
C GLU A 443 20.49 -17.80 17.05
N ASP A 444 20.02 -18.39 15.95
CA ASP A 444 19.20 -17.70 14.94
C ASP A 444 17.90 -17.14 15.53
N GLU A 445 17.24 -17.88 16.44
CA GLU A 445 16.04 -17.42 17.11
C GLU A 445 16.33 -16.31 18.14
N ILE A 446 17.50 -16.34 18.78
CA ILE A 446 17.96 -15.28 19.70
C ILE A 446 18.24 -14.00 18.90
N GLU A 447 18.92 -14.11 17.76
CA GLU A 447 19.13 -13.01 16.82
C GLU A 447 17.78 -12.44 16.35
N ALA A 448 16.84 -13.30 15.94
CA ALA A 448 15.51 -12.91 15.52
C ALA A 448 14.70 -12.23 16.64
N ALA A 449 14.81 -12.69 17.89
CA ALA A 449 14.15 -12.07 19.04
C ALA A 449 14.72 -10.66 19.33
N SER A 450 16.03 -10.49 19.19
CA SER A 450 16.69 -9.18 19.29
C SER A 450 16.22 -8.24 18.18
N ALA A 451 16.20 -8.72 16.93
CA ALA A 451 15.71 -7.97 15.78
C ALA A 451 14.24 -7.56 15.95
N ALA A 452 13.38 -8.47 16.42
CA ALA A 452 11.98 -8.18 16.69
C ALA A 452 11.81 -7.00 17.65
N ARG A 453 12.58 -6.96 18.73
CA ARG A 453 12.51 -5.87 19.73
C ARG A 453 12.91 -4.52 19.16
N ILE A 454 14.02 -4.48 18.42
CA ILE A 454 14.49 -3.24 17.76
C ILE A 454 13.42 -2.72 16.78
N LEU A 455 12.84 -3.62 15.98
CA LEU A 455 11.81 -3.26 15.01
C LEU A 455 10.49 -2.82 15.67
N LEU A 456 10.11 -3.45 16.79
CA LEU A 456 8.91 -3.08 17.55
C LEU A 456 9.08 -1.74 18.28
N ASP A 457 10.26 -1.44 18.80
CA ASP A 457 10.54 -0.13 19.41
C ASP A 457 10.39 1.01 18.39
N LEU A 458 10.99 0.84 17.20
CA LEU A 458 10.82 1.76 16.07
C LEU A 458 9.33 1.85 15.65
N HIS A 459 8.63 0.72 15.61
CA HIS A 459 7.22 0.70 15.22
C HIS A 459 6.34 1.53 16.17
N MET A 460 6.55 1.41 17.48
CA MET A 460 5.83 2.21 18.48
C MET A 460 6.17 3.71 18.38
N ASP A 461 7.43 4.06 18.13
CA ASP A 461 7.80 5.47 17.89
C ASP A 461 7.16 6.02 16.61
N LYS A 462 7.08 5.23 15.54
CA LYS A 462 6.37 5.61 14.31
C LYS A 462 4.88 5.83 14.54
N ILE A 463 4.23 4.98 15.34
CA ILE A 463 2.82 5.16 15.70
C ILE A 463 2.63 6.48 16.44
N ASN A 464 3.46 6.76 17.45
CA ASN A 464 3.37 8.01 18.20
C ASN A 464 3.60 9.22 17.28
N TYR A 465 4.61 9.18 16.42
CA TYR A 465 4.91 10.23 15.44
C TYR A 465 3.74 10.49 14.48
N ALA A 466 3.11 9.43 13.95
CA ALA A 466 1.96 9.55 13.05
C ALA A 466 0.75 10.18 13.75
N ILE A 467 0.48 9.75 14.98
CA ILE A 467 -0.64 10.24 15.80
C ILE A 467 -0.46 11.71 16.16
N VAL A 468 0.74 12.11 16.62
CA VAL A 468 1.08 13.51 16.88
C VAL A 468 0.92 14.35 15.62
N GLY A 469 1.34 13.82 14.46
CA GLY A 469 1.14 14.47 13.17
C GLY A 469 -0.33 14.68 12.82
N ALA A 470 -1.17 13.66 13.01
CA ALA A 470 -2.62 13.74 12.76
C ALA A 470 -3.33 14.71 13.73
N ALA A 471 -2.90 14.75 14.99
CA ALA A 471 -3.43 15.67 16.00
C ALA A 471 -3.05 17.12 15.69
N THR A 472 -1.80 17.37 15.30
CA THR A 472 -1.32 18.68 14.85
C THR A 472 -2.07 19.13 13.60
N PHE A 473 -2.31 18.24 12.64
CA PHE A 473 -3.17 18.52 11.48
C PHE A 473 -4.57 18.95 11.92
N ALA A 474 -5.21 18.21 12.83
CA ALA A 474 -6.55 18.54 13.33
C ALA A 474 -6.58 19.88 14.11
N ALA A 475 -5.53 20.18 14.88
CA ALA A 475 -5.39 21.43 15.62
C ALA A 475 -5.18 22.65 14.70
N ILE A 476 -4.38 22.51 13.63
CA ILE A 476 -4.23 23.57 12.62
C ILE A 476 -5.56 23.82 11.91
N MET A 477 -6.27 22.75 11.57
CA MET A 477 -7.56 22.82 10.88
C MET A 477 -8.75 23.12 11.81
N HIS A 478 -8.49 23.42 13.08
CA HIS A 478 -9.52 23.71 14.06
C HIS A 478 -10.31 24.98 13.67
N GLY A 479 -11.64 24.89 13.69
CA GLY A 479 -12.54 26.00 13.33
C GLY A 479 -12.91 26.10 11.84
N VAL A 480 -12.25 25.35 10.95
CA VAL A 480 -12.44 25.47 9.49
C VAL A 480 -13.76 24.85 9.00
N SER A 481 -14.16 23.71 9.59
CA SER A 481 -15.32 22.94 9.10
C SER A 481 -16.26 22.51 10.21
N LYS A 482 -17.56 22.43 9.89
CA LYS A 482 -18.62 21.87 10.77
C LYS A 482 -18.86 20.37 10.59
N ALA A 483 -18.31 19.73 9.54
CA ALA A 483 -18.54 18.31 9.20
C ALA A 483 -17.97 17.32 10.24
N GLU A 484 -18.03 16.01 10.04
CA GLU A 484 -17.34 15.05 10.91
C GLU A 484 -15.83 15.05 10.64
N TRP A 485 -15.43 15.13 9.37
CA TRP A 485 -14.05 15.23 8.92
C TRP A 485 -13.92 16.25 7.78
N PHE A 486 -12.68 16.67 7.49
CA PHE A 486 -12.40 17.69 6.48
C PHE A 486 -12.64 17.15 5.06
N SER A 487 -13.32 17.93 4.23
CA SER A 487 -13.39 17.68 2.80
C SER A 487 -12.02 17.95 2.14
N PRO A 488 -11.75 17.35 0.97
CA PRO A 488 -10.51 17.60 0.24
C PRO A 488 -10.23 19.09 0.02
N LYS A 489 -11.26 19.88 -0.31
CA LYS A 489 -11.11 21.33 -0.54
C LYS A 489 -10.72 22.11 0.72
N GLU A 490 -11.28 21.74 1.87
CA GLU A 490 -10.92 22.36 3.15
C GLU A 490 -9.51 21.97 3.54
N ALA A 491 -9.13 20.70 3.39
CA ALA A 491 -7.79 20.23 3.74
C ALA A 491 -6.67 20.90 2.95
N LEU A 492 -6.94 21.36 1.72
CA LEU A 492 -5.96 22.11 0.92
C LEU A 492 -5.62 23.49 1.50
N GLN A 493 -6.43 24.02 2.42
CA GLN A 493 -6.15 25.31 3.10
C GLN A 493 -5.12 25.16 4.23
N ILE A 494 -4.67 23.94 4.55
CA ILE A 494 -3.81 23.71 5.71
C ILE A 494 -2.51 24.51 5.68
N SER A 495 -1.91 24.69 4.50
CA SER A 495 -0.64 25.41 4.38
C SER A 495 -0.79 26.87 4.80
N ASP A 496 -1.84 27.55 4.33
CA ASP A 496 -2.10 28.95 4.64
C ASP A 496 -2.45 29.13 6.13
N LEU A 497 -3.32 28.25 6.65
CA LEU A 497 -3.71 28.24 8.06
C LEU A 497 -2.52 27.94 8.98
N ALA A 498 -1.63 27.05 8.57
CA ALA A 498 -0.42 26.75 9.33
C ALA A 498 0.53 27.95 9.37
N VAL A 499 0.70 28.65 8.24
CA VAL A 499 1.50 29.88 8.14
C VAL A 499 0.93 30.98 9.04
N GLU A 500 -0.38 31.21 8.98
CA GLU A 500 -1.07 32.19 9.83
C GLU A 500 -0.89 31.88 11.32
N LYS A 501 -1.18 30.64 11.74
CA LYS A 501 -1.02 30.21 13.13
C LYS A 501 0.43 30.30 13.61
N LEU A 502 1.40 30.03 12.75
CA LEU A 502 2.82 30.14 13.09
C LEU A 502 3.26 31.60 13.27
N LYS A 503 2.76 32.52 12.43
CA LYS A 503 2.97 33.97 12.60
C LYS A 503 2.34 34.46 13.91
N ASP A 504 1.13 34.04 14.21
CA ASP A 504 0.43 34.41 15.44
C ASP A 504 1.15 33.91 16.70
N LEU A 505 1.71 32.70 16.66
CA LEU A 505 2.56 32.15 17.72
C LEU A 505 3.79 33.01 17.97
N GLN A 506 4.48 33.47 16.92
CA GLN A 506 5.63 34.36 17.05
C GLN A 506 5.26 35.72 17.64
N LEU A 507 4.11 36.26 17.25
CA LEU A 507 3.60 37.54 17.75
C LEU A 507 3.05 37.46 19.19
N GLY A 508 3.09 36.28 19.82
CA GLY A 508 2.58 36.07 21.18
C GLY A 508 1.07 36.21 21.28
N LYS A 509 0.33 36.07 20.16
CA LYS A 509 -1.13 36.10 20.19
C LYS A 509 -1.63 34.81 20.83
N ASN A 510 -2.36 34.95 21.93
CA ASN A 510 -2.97 33.81 22.62
C ASN A 510 -4.20 33.32 21.86
N HIS A 511 -4.00 32.28 21.05
CA HIS A 511 -5.08 31.46 20.50
C HIS A 511 -5.23 30.18 21.31
N ASP A 512 -6.43 29.61 21.36
CA ASP A 512 -6.71 28.33 22.03
C ASP A 512 -5.83 27.18 21.51
N THR A 513 -5.30 27.28 20.27
CA THR A 513 -4.39 26.29 19.67
C THR A 513 -2.92 26.43 20.08
N ALA A 514 -2.50 27.56 20.67
CA ALA A 514 -1.09 27.87 20.89
C ALA A 514 -0.36 26.88 21.82
N PRO A 515 -0.90 26.49 23.00
CA PRO A 515 -0.24 25.53 23.88
C PRO A 515 -0.05 24.16 23.21
N PHE A 516 -1.03 23.73 22.42
CA PHE A 516 -0.97 22.46 21.68
C PHE A 516 0.16 22.49 20.65
N LEU A 517 0.20 23.51 19.80
CA LEU A 517 1.21 23.62 18.75
C LEU A 517 2.62 23.79 19.33
N MET A 518 2.79 24.56 20.41
CA MET A 518 4.08 24.70 21.06
C MET A 518 4.62 23.38 21.60
N ARG A 519 3.76 22.50 22.13
CA ARG A 519 4.20 21.17 22.60
C ARG A 519 4.53 20.24 21.44
N TYR A 520 3.63 20.14 20.46
CA TYR A 520 3.67 19.04 19.48
C TYR A 520 4.30 19.42 18.14
N LEU A 521 4.11 20.65 17.64
CA LEU A 521 4.72 21.09 16.38
C LEU A 521 6.21 21.40 16.55
N VAL A 522 6.61 21.98 17.68
CA VAL A 522 8.02 22.34 17.94
C VAL A 522 8.89 21.12 18.23
N ALA A 523 8.36 20.11 18.91
CA ALA A 523 9.11 18.88 19.24
C ALA A 523 9.26 17.93 18.05
N ARG A 524 8.37 18.01 17.05
CA ARG A 524 8.26 17.05 15.95
C ARG A 524 9.54 16.86 15.11
N PRO A 525 10.33 17.89 14.79
CA PRO A 525 11.60 17.71 14.09
C PRO A 525 12.58 16.80 14.82
N HIS A 526 12.64 16.85 16.16
CA HIS A 526 13.51 15.98 16.95
C HIS A 526 13.04 14.51 16.88
N SER A 527 11.73 14.27 16.94
CA SER A 527 11.15 12.94 16.76
C SER A 527 11.44 12.39 15.36
N PHE A 528 11.35 13.23 14.33
CA PHE A 528 11.73 12.86 12.97
C PHE A 528 13.20 12.45 12.87
N GLU A 529 14.11 13.26 13.40
CA GLU A 529 15.56 12.96 13.38
C GLU A 529 15.89 11.64 14.07
N ARG A 530 15.25 11.36 15.20
CA ARG A 530 15.36 10.07 15.89
C ARG A 530 14.90 8.91 15.00
N LEU A 531 13.72 9.03 14.38
CA LEU A 531 13.22 8.00 13.46
C LEU A 531 14.14 7.75 12.27
N MET A 532 14.73 8.82 11.71
CA MET A 532 15.69 8.70 10.61
C MET A 532 16.97 8.01 11.08
N TYR A 533 17.48 8.37 12.25
CA TYR A 533 18.64 7.73 12.85
C TYR A 533 18.39 6.23 13.07
N ASP A 534 17.28 5.86 13.69
CA ASP A 534 16.92 4.46 13.95
C ASP A 534 16.77 3.67 12.66
N PHE A 535 16.14 4.26 11.63
CA PHE A 535 16.06 3.67 10.30
C PHE A 535 17.46 3.39 9.71
N ILE A 536 18.38 4.36 9.77
CA ILE A 536 19.74 4.21 9.24
C ILE A 536 20.50 3.11 9.98
N GLN A 537 20.37 3.04 11.31
CA GLN A 537 21.01 2.00 12.12
C GLN A 537 20.46 0.62 11.77
N ILE A 538 19.13 0.48 11.68
CA ILE A 538 18.47 -0.78 11.34
C ILE A 538 18.87 -1.22 9.93
N ALA A 539 18.73 -0.34 8.94
CA ALA A 539 19.07 -0.63 7.55
C ALA A 539 20.57 -0.96 7.34
N GLY A 540 21.45 -0.42 8.19
CA GLY A 540 22.89 -0.63 8.08
C GLY A 540 23.41 -1.85 8.83
N ASN A 541 22.84 -2.17 9.99
CA ASN A 541 23.45 -3.09 10.95
C ASN A 541 22.60 -4.32 11.24
N LEU A 542 21.29 -4.25 11.04
CA LEU A 542 20.39 -5.35 11.39
C LEU A 542 20.50 -6.49 10.37
N LYS A 543 20.64 -7.71 10.88
CA LYS A 543 20.75 -8.94 10.10
C LYS A 543 19.91 -10.05 10.72
N LEU A 544 19.58 -11.04 9.90
CA LEU A 544 19.06 -12.34 10.32
C LEU A 544 19.76 -13.42 9.51
N VAL A 545 20.45 -14.34 10.19
CA VAL A 545 21.17 -15.45 9.55
C VAL A 545 22.10 -14.92 8.46
N ASP A 546 22.91 -13.90 8.82
CA ASP A 546 23.81 -13.15 7.93
C ASP A 546 23.15 -12.38 6.77
N VAL A 547 21.83 -12.43 6.62
CA VAL A 547 21.10 -11.67 5.59
C VAL A 547 20.82 -10.25 6.09
N PRO A 548 21.28 -9.20 5.39
CA PRO A 548 20.97 -7.81 5.71
C PRO A 548 19.47 -7.55 5.72
N HIS A 549 19.04 -6.55 6.50
CA HIS A 549 17.63 -6.18 6.62
C HIS A 549 16.93 -5.91 5.28
N LEU A 550 15.89 -6.70 4.99
CA LEU A 550 15.04 -6.58 3.79
C LEU A 550 13.56 -6.39 4.19
N PRO A 551 13.13 -5.16 4.53
CA PRO A 551 11.78 -4.90 5.01
C PRO A 551 10.72 -4.82 3.90
N PRO A 552 9.42 -4.96 4.23
CA PRO A 552 8.30 -4.62 3.36
C PRO A 552 8.38 -3.16 2.87
N VAL A 553 8.35 -2.95 1.55
CA VAL A 553 8.66 -1.64 0.96
C VAL A 553 7.57 -0.59 1.24
N ARG A 554 6.31 -1.01 1.38
CA ARG A 554 5.19 -0.08 1.66
C ARG A 554 5.30 0.52 3.05
N GLN A 555 5.62 -0.30 4.05
CA GLN A 555 5.66 0.12 5.46
C GLN A 555 6.96 0.85 5.83
N TYR A 556 8.02 0.66 5.06
CA TYR A 556 9.33 1.26 5.33
C TYR A 556 9.69 2.32 4.29
N ALA A 557 9.92 1.95 3.03
CA ALA A 557 10.43 2.87 2.01
C ALA A 557 9.42 3.96 1.61
N LEU A 558 8.12 3.62 1.47
CA LEU A 558 7.11 4.63 1.15
C LEU A 558 6.80 5.53 2.35
N GLN A 559 6.75 4.95 3.56
CA GLN A 559 6.55 5.72 4.78
C GLN A 559 7.69 6.71 5.02
N LEU A 560 8.95 6.27 4.86
CA LEU A 560 10.13 7.13 4.96
C LEU A 560 10.07 8.31 3.98
N LEU A 561 9.72 8.05 2.71
CA LEU A 561 9.51 9.10 1.72
C LEU A 561 8.43 10.09 2.17
N PHE A 562 7.33 9.58 2.72
CA PHE A 562 6.24 10.41 3.22
C PHE A 562 6.68 11.28 4.41
N ASP A 563 7.41 10.72 5.37
CA ASP A 563 7.94 11.45 6.53
C ASP A 563 8.94 12.54 6.09
N CYS A 564 9.83 12.24 5.15
CA CYS A 564 10.72 13.23 4.54
C CYS A 564 9.94 14.35 3.85
N LYS A 565 8.88 14.02 3.11
CA LYS A 565 8.00 15.01 2.46
C LYS A 565 7.35 15.92 3.49
N VAL A 566 6.82 15.38 4.59
CA VAL A 566 6.22 16.18 5.67
C VAL A 566 7.26 17.13 6.29
N MET A 567 8.50 16.67 6.49
CA MET A 567 9.57 17.54 6.99
C MET A 567 9.92 18.69 6.04
N VAL A 568 9.88 18.46 4.72
CA VAL A 568 10.04 19.53 3.73
C VAL A 568 8.90 20.54 3.80
N GLU A 569 7.66 20.08 3.94
CA GLU A 569 6.49 20.96 4.09
C GLU A 569 6.55 21.80 5.37
N GLU A 570 7.00 21.23 6.49
CA GLU A 570 7.20 21.98 7.74
C GLU A 570 8.24 23.09 7.58
N ASN A 571 9.34 22.83 6.87
CA ASN A 571 10.31 23.88 6.52
C ASN A 571 9.72 24.91 5.56
N ALA A 572 8.86 24.51 4.62
CA ALA A 572 8.17 25.43 3.72
C ALA A 572 7.25 26.39 4.47
N ILE A 573 6.51 25.88 5.46
CA ILE A 573 5.63 26.68 6.33
C ILE A 573 6.46 27.67 7.14
N ARG A 574 7.61 27.24 7.70
CA ARG A 574 8.54 28.13 8.43
C ARG A 574 9.13 29.20 7.53
N LEU A 575 9.52 28.83 6.31
CA LEU A 575 10.09 29.77 5.35
C LEU A 575 9.06 30.84 4.97
N LYS A 576 7.82 30.47 4.68
CA LYS A 576 6.73 31.42 4.35
C LYS A 576 6.23 32.22 5.56
N GLY A 577 6.17 31.59 6.72
CA GLY A 577 5.66 32.19 7.94
C GLY A 577 6.66 33.12 8.62
N LEU A 578 7.92 32.70 8.66
CA LEU A 578 8.96 33.27 9.51
C LEU A 578 10.20 33.72 8.75
N ASN A 579 10.23 33.56 7.42
CA ASN A 579 11.40 33.82 6.58
C ASN A 579 12.67 33.08 7.06
N MET A 580 12.50 31.87 7.61
CA MET A 580 13.59 31.07 8.17
C MET A 580 13.34 29.57 7.93
N LEU A 581 14.43 28.80 7.88
CA LEU A 581 14.39 27.33 7.91
C LEU A 581 14.55 26.81 9.33
N HIS A 582 14.32 25.52 9.53
CA HIS A 582 14.55 24.88 10.83
C HIS A 582 16.04 24.97 11.24
N PRO A 583 16.38 25.22 12.52
CA PRO A 583 17.78 25.30 12.98
C PRO A 583 18.62 24.05 12.68
N SER A 584 18.00 22.88 12.63
CA SER A 584 18.67 21.61 12.34
C SER A 584 18.68 21.23 10.86
N ILE A 585 18.48 22.19 9.94
CA ILE A 585 18.42 21.92 8.49
C ILE A 585 19.61 21.12 7.97
N ASP A 586 20.82 21.33 8.50
CA ASP A 586 22.01 20.56 8.12
C ASP A 586 21.93 19.09 8.52
N SER A 587 21.44 18.81 9.73
CA SER A 587 21.17 17.46 10.19
C SER A 587 20.11 16.80 9.31
N GLN A 588 19.03 17.53 8.97
CA GLN A 588 17.97 17.03 8.09
C GLN A 588 18.51 16.68 6.70
N LEU A 589 19.29 17.55 6.07
CA LEU A 589 19.92 17.30 4.76
C LEU A 589 20.83 16.06 4.79
N LYS A 590 21.58 15.87 5.89
CA LYS A 590 22.40 14.67 6.09
C LYS A 590 21.53 13.42 6.21
N PHE A 591 20.50 13.44 7.05
CA PHE A 591 19.58 12.32 7.22
C PHE A 591 18.93 11.90 5.91
N PHE A 592 18.49 12.85 5.07
CA PHE A 592 17.91 12.52 3.77
C PHE A 592 18.91 11.83 2.85
N THR A 593 20.18 12.26 2.89
CA THR A 593 21.26 11.64 2.11
C THR A 593 21.49 10.20 2.57
N ASP A 594 21.73 10.02 3.87
CA ASP A 594 22.03 8.72 4.47
C ASP A 594 20.86 7.74 4.27
N CYS A 595 19.61 8.20 4.44
CA CYS A 595 18.41 7.39 4.21
C CYS A 595 18.27 6.96 2.74
N ALA A 596 18.49 7.87 1.79
CA ALA A 596 18.44 7.54 0.36
C ALA A 596 19.52 6.53 -0.03
N ASP A 597 20.72 6.64 0.53
CA ASP A 597 21.82 5.71 0.28
C ASP A 597 21.52 4.31 0.83
N LYS A 598 20.87 4.21 2.01
CA LYS A 598 20.37 2.93 2.54
C LYS A 598 19.30 2.29 1.66
N LEU A 599 18.36 3.08 1.16
CA LEU A 599 17.33 2.58 0.24
C LEU A 599 17.92 2.09 -1.09
N ASP A 600 18.92 2.78 -1.63
CA ASP A 600 19.62 2.31 -2.84
C ASP A 600 20.41 1.03 -2.57
N ALA A 601 21.06 0.91 -1.41
CA ALA A 601 21.74 -0.33 -1.03
C ALA A 601 20.78 -1.53 -0.96
N MET A 602 19.52 -1.32 -0.57
CA MET A 602 18.47 -2.34 -0.60
C MET A 602 17.96 -2.66 -2.01
N ALA A 603 18.17 -1.78 -2.99
CA ALA A 603 17.70 -1.94 -4.37
C ALA A 603 18.77 -2.46 -5.33
N THR A 604 20.04 -2.34 -4.96
CA THR A 604 21.18 -2.55 -5.86
C THR A 604 21.91 -3.87 -5.60
N THR A 605 22.46 -4.43 -6.66
CA THR A 605 23.39 -5.57 -6.62
C THR A 605 24.54 -5.28 -7.60
N PRO A 606 25.68 -6.02 -7.57
CA PRO A 606 26.77 -5.79 -8.51
C PRO A 606 26.36 -5.76 -10.00
N CYS A 607 25.27 -6.45 -10.35
CA CYS A 607 24.74 -6.52 -11.71
C CYS A 607 23.46 -5.69 -11.93
N ARG A 608 22.99 -4.93 -10.93
CA ARG A 608 21.77 -4.12 -10.99
C ARG A 608 22.02 -2.76 -10.35
N SER A 609 22.14 -1.73 -11.18
CA SER A 609 22.22 -0.34 -10.71
C SER A 609 20.88 0.16 -10.17
N ALA A 610 20.90 1.24 -9.39
CA ALA A 610 19.68 1.87 -8.87
C ALA A 610 18.75 2.30 -10.01
N GLU A 611 19.32 2.76 -11.14
CA GLU A 611 18.55 3.11 -12.34
C GLU A 611 17.86 1.90 -12.97
N THR A 612 18.57 0.76 -13.03
CA THR A 612 17.99 -0.48 -13.55
C THR A 612 16.89 -1.00 -12.62
N ALA A 613 17.10 -0.92 -11.30
CA ALA A 613 16.09 -1.27 -10.31
C ALA A 613 14.86 -0.36 -10.41
N PHE A 614 15.05 0.94 -10.59
CA PHE A 614 13.97 1.90 -10.83
C PHE A 614 13.19 1.57 -12.12
N ALA A 615 13.90 1.25 -13.20
CA ALA A 615 13.32 0.84 -14.47
C ALA A 615 12.51 -0.47 -14.36
N ASP A 616 12.89 -1.36 -13.45
CA ASP A 616 12.16 -2.60 -13.13
C ASP A 616 10.93 -2.39 -12.23
N GLY A 617 10.68 -1.17 -11.76
CA GLY A 617 9.59 -0.88 -10.83
C GLY A 617 9.92 -1.07 -9.34
N CYS A 618 11.21 -1.07 -8.96
CA CYS A 618 11.63 -1.20 -7.56
C CYS A 618 11.29 0.05 -6.74
N LEU A 619 10.52 -0.11 -5.67
CA LEU A 619 10.09 0.99 -4.82
C LEU A 619 11.19 1.53 -3.90
N ASN A 620 12.17 0.72 -3.52
CA ASN A 620 13.32 1.21 -2.75
C ASN A 620 14.12 2.24 -3.57
N ALA A 621 14.43 1.92 -4.83
CA ALA A 621 15.10 2.85 -5.74
C ALA A 621 14.25 4.10 -6.04
N ALA A 622 12.93 3.94 -6.17
CA ALA A 622 12.02 5.06 -6.36
C ALA A 622 12.00 6.00 -5.15
N SER A 623 11.83 5.46 -3.94
CA SER A 623 11.87 6.24 -2.70
C SER A 623 13.23 6.93 -2.52
N ALA A 624 14.34 6.25 -2.78
CA ALA A 624 15.68 6.84 -2.70
C ALA A 624 15.82 8.07 -3.62
N LYS A 625 15.38 7.92 -4.88
CA LYS A 625 15.36 9.02 -5.85
C LYS A 625 14.55 10.21 -5.34
N PHE A 626 13.33 9.99 -4.86
CA PHE A 626 12.45 11.09 -4.42
C PHE A 626 12.93 11.74 -3.13
N VAL A 627 13.50 10.98 -2.19
CA VAL A 627 14.14 11.56 -0.99
C VAL A 627 15.31 12.47 -1.38
N ARG A 628 16.12 12.11 -2.39
CA ARG A 628 17.18 13.01 -2.92
C ARG A 628 16.61 14.25 -3.58
N CYS A 629 15.48 14.15 -4.30
CA CYS A 629 14.79 15.34 -4.84
C CYS A 629 14.33 16.27 -3.72
N LEU A 630 13.73 15.73 -2.65
CA LEU A 630 13.31 16.51 -1.49
C LEU A 630 14.49 17.18 -0.78
N ARG A 631 15.61 16.47 -0.64
CA ARG A 631 16.88 17.04 -0.13
C ARG A 631 17.36 18.20 -0.99
N ALA A 632 17.34 18.05 -2.32
CA ALA A 632 17.81 19.08 -3.25
C ALA A 632 17.00 20.38 -3.09
N ILE A 633 15.67 20.26 -2.97
CA ILE A 633 14.78 21.40 -2.70
C ILE A 633 15.18 22.11 -1.40
N LEU A 634 15.34 21.37 -0.31
CA LEU A 634 15.75 21.96 0.98
C LEU A 634 17.13 22.64 0.90
N ALA A 635 18.07 22.05 0.17
CA ALA A 635 19.41 22.61 0.00
C ALA A 635 19.38 23.91 -0.82
N GLU A 636 18.54 23.97 -1.85
CA GLU A 636 18.31 25.18 -2.66
C GLU A 636 17.73 26.30 -1.79
N TRP A 637 16.67 26.02 -1.02
CA TRP A 637 16.10 27.02 -0.11
C TRP A 637 17.13 27.55 0.90
N LYS A 638 17.98 26.66 1.42
CA LYS A 638 19.06 27.06 2.33
C LYS A 638 20.05 27.99 1.64
N ALA A 639 20.43 27.70 0.39
CA ALA A 639 21.36 28.52 -0.39
C ALA A 639 20.74 29.89 -0.69
N THR A 640 19.49 29.94 -1.16
CA THR A 640 18.78 31.21 -1.45
C THR A 640 18.66 32.09 -0.22
N LEU A 641 18.33 31.51 0.95
CA LEU A 641 18.25 32.28 2.20
C LEU A 641 19.61 32.87 2.60
N ALA A 642 20.70 32.12 2.43
CA ALA A 642 22.05 32.57 2.71
C ALA A 642 22.50 33.70 1.76
N GLU A 643 22.19 33.59 0.47
CA GLU A 643 22.46 34.62 -0.54
C GLU A 643 21.71 35.92 -0.23
N ASN A 644 20.43 35.82 0.13
CA ASN A 644 19.62 36.98 0.50
C ASN A 644 20.11 37.65 1.79
N THR A 645 20.58 36.86 2.77
CA THR A 645 21.20 37.40 3.99
C THR A 645 22.52 38.10 3.68
N ALA A 646 23.33 37.55 2.78
CA ALA A 646 24.61 38.13 2.37
C ALA A 646 24.44 39.42 1.54
N HIS A 647 23.35 39.55 0.76
CA HIS A 647 23.06 40.75 -0.03
C HIS A 647 22.62 41.96 0.82
N TYR A 648 22.14 41.71 2.05
CA TYR A 648 21.63 42.74 2.97
C TYR A 648 22.58 43.11 4.11
N MET A 649 23.78 42.52 4.17
CA MET A 649 24.85 43.00 5.05
C MET A 649 25.85 43.87 4.27
N PRO A 650 25.66 45.20 4.15
CA PRO A 650 26.81 46.06 3.95
C PRO A 650 27.66 45.99 5.22
N LYS A 651 28.97 45.84 5.04
CA LYS A 651 30.00 45.86 6.09
C LYS A 651 29.64 46.85 7.20
N LEU A 652 29.25 46.36 8.37
CA LEU A 652 29.26 47.14 9.60
C LEU A 652 29.98 46.34 10.69
N ASP A 653 30.89 47.06 11.33
CA ASP A 653 31.81 46.62 12.37
C ASP A 653 31.13 46.03 13.61
N GLU A 654 31.96 45.29 14.33
CA GLU A 654 31.76 44.67 15.65
C GLU A 654 30.92 45.51 16.62
N HIS A 655 29.68 45.06 16.87
CA HIS A 655 29.09 44.75 18.19
C HIS A 655 27.56 44.85 18.11
N VAL A 656 26.89 43.80 18.62
CA VAL A 656 25.59 43.76 19.33
C VAL A 656 24.81 42.47 18.97
N GLU A 657 24.25 41.84 20.01
CA GLU A 657 23.52 40.56 20.05
C GLU A 657 22.23 40.50 19.19
N PRO A 658 21.73 39.29 18.83
CA PRO A 658 20.70 39.12 17.82
C PRO A 658 19.29 39.18 18.39
N LEU A 659 18.51 40.18 17.99
CA LEU A 659 17.04 40.12 17.94
C LEU A 659 16.56 41.18 16.95
N ALA A 660 16.32 40.77 15.71
CA ALA A 660 15.59 41.59 14.74
C ALA A 660 14.77 40.69 13.81
N THR A 661 13.46 40.73 14.02
CA THR A 661 12.43 40.45 13.01
C THR A 661 12.69 41.33 11.79
N PHE A 662 12.94 40.73 10.62
CA PHE A 662 13.09 41.46 9.37
C PHE A 662 11.74 41.60 8.65
N ASP A 663 11.47 42.82 8.18
CA ASP A 663 10.28 43.22 7.44
C ASP A 663 10.12 42.51 6.08
N VAL A 664 8.86 42.46 5.66
CA VAL A 664 8.26 41.74 4.53
C VAL A 664 8.97 42.01 3.19
N TYR A 665 9.37 40.93 2.51
CA TYR A 665 9.97 40.93 1.17
C TYR A 665 8.93 40.86 0.04
N ASP A 666 9.34 41.35 -1.13
CA ASP A 666 8.67 41.35 -2.43
C ASP A 666 8.34 39.91 -2.93
N ASP A 667 7.04 39.62 -3.06
CA ASP A 667 6.46 38.32 -3.45
C ASP A 667 6.93 37.81 -4.83
N SER A 668 7.42 38.69 -5.71
CA SER A 668 7.67 38.36 -7.12
C SER A 668 8.86 37.43 -7.38
N ALA A 669 9.84 37.37 -6.47
CA ALA A 669 10.99 36.45 -6.59
C ALA A 669 10.66 35.03 -6.07
N PHE A 670 9.63 34.91 -5.23
CA PHE A 670 9.21 33.65 -4.59
C PHE A 670 8.42 32.75 -5.55
N ASP A 671 7.68 33.35 -6.47
CA ASP A 671 6.88 32.67 -7.51
C ASP A 671 7.73 31.86 -8.50
N VAL A 672 8.97 32.31 -8.76
CA VAL A 672 9.88 31.63 -9.70
C VAL A 672 10.51 30.38 -9.07
N LEU A 673 10.77 30.38 -7.75
CA LEU A 673 11.28 29.23 -6.98
C LEU A 673 10.20 28.15 -6.79
N PHE A 674 8.94 28.54 -6.57
CA PHE A 674 7.80 27.62 -6.53
C PHE A 674 7.40 27.09 -7.92
N ASN A 675 7.80 27.72 -9.02
CA ASN A 675 7.52 27.21 -10.35
C ASN A 675 8.30 25.94 -10.71
N GLN A 676 9.32 25.52 -9.94
CA GLN A 676 9.88 24.17 -10.06
C GLN A 676 9.04 23.11 -9.32
N TRP A 677 8.22 23.52 -8.36
CA TRP A 677 7.20 22.70 -7.69
C TRP A 677 5.95 22.49 -8.54
N SER A 678 5.75 23.27 -9.60
CA SER A 678 4.58 23.20 -10.51
C SER A 678 4.44 21.87 -11.28
N SER A 679 5.46 21.01 -11.23
CA SER A 679 5.52 19.73 -11.97
C SER A 679 5.17 18.48 -11.14
N TRP A 680 4.69 18.64 -9.89
CA TRP A 680 4.44 17.53 -8.97
C TRP A 680 3.13 17.75 -8.19
N PRO A 681 2.23 16.75 -8.12
CA PRO A 681 0.86 16.91 -8.57
C PRO A 681 0.07 17.85 -7.63
N GLN A 682 0.26 19.16 -7.81
CA GLN A 682 -0.32 20.24 -7.02
C GLN A 682 -0.20 20.04 -5.51
N ALA A 683 1.00 20.30 -4.94
CA ALA A 683 1.08 20.83 -3.58
C ALA A 683 0.07 22.00 -3.49
N GLY A 684 -0.87 21.91 -2.54
CA GLY A 684 -2.14 22.61 -2.51
C GLY A 684 -2.08 24.08 -2.92
N MET A 685 -3.09 24.51 -3.68
CA MET A 685 -3.23 25.84 -4.28
C MET A 685 -2.75 26.97 -3.36
N LEU A 686 -1.54 27.44 -3.61
CA LEU A 686 -1.24 28.87 -3.56
C LEU A 686 -1.53 29.41 -4.95
N ASP A 687 -2.71 30.00 -5.11
CA ASP A 687 -3.05 30.77 -6.29
C ASP A 687 -2.48 32.18 -6.14
N LEU A 688 -1.23 32.34 -6.56
CA LEU A 688 -0.54 33.64 -6.58
C LEU A 688 -1.07 34.55 -7.71
N SER A 689 -2.00 34.09 -8.55
CA SER A 689 -2.56 34.91 -9.64
C SER A 689 -3.62 35.93 -9.19
N SER A 690 -4.03 35.91 -7.91
CA SER A 690 -5.12 36.77 -7.41
C SER A 690 -4.70 38.04 -6.66
N MET A 691 -3.41 38.30 -6.42
CA MET A 691 -2.95 39.55 -5.77
C MET A 691 -2.40 40.61 -6.73
N GLY A 692 -2.79 40.54 -8.01
CA GLY A 692 -2.40 41.50 -9.03
C GLY A 692 -3.44 42.57 -9.39
N GLN A 693 -4.58 42.70 -8.69
CA GLN A 693 -5.54 43.78 -8.93
C GLN A 693 -6.36 44.14 -7.68
N GLY A 694 -6.01 45.25 -7.03
CA GLY A 694 -6.93 45.91 -6.10
C GLY A 694 -6.26 46.82 -5.07
N GLY A 695 -5.98 48.07 -5.48
CA GLY A 695 -6.00 49.25 -4.61
C GLY A 695 -4.82 49.48 -3.68
#